data_AF-A0A8K1LQF4-F1
#
_entry.id   AF-A0A8K1LQF4-F1
#
_cell.length_a   1.000
_cell.length_b   1.000
_cell.length_c   1.000
_cell.angle_alpha   90.00
_cell.angle_beta   90.00
_cell.angle_gamma   90.00
#
_symmetry.space_group_name_H-M   'P 1'
#
loop_
_entity.id
_entity.type
_entity.pdbx_description
1 polymer ?
#
loop_
_entity_poly.entity_id
_entity_poly.type
_entity_poly.pdbx_seq_one_letter_code
_entity_poly.pdbx_strand_id
1 'polypeptide(L)'
;MYQCFVSPLASWFPFVLKIQFYAQEKAWYKKIISSSLEISDHAELLDPGALNLILHLKCLYPGKKRVNELRVLMLKMPVLVRDKSVVTLIYVSYKFASLEATIDTFSDVIIESFGIFTGYVFQMFVNPVFTDKYRFIRRAMAEGGFDPCECICSHEHAMRRLINLLRQSQSYCTDTECLQELPGPNSSSDNGISFAMIMMAWVVIALVLFLLRPSNLRGSNTAGKATSQHNYQPTVPFTAKIWILGAVMFEIKKICCIGAGYVGGPTCSVIAQMCPNIKVTVVDVNEARINAWNSDTLPIYEPGLQEVVESCRGKNLFFSTSIDDAIREADLVFISVNTPTKTYGMGKGRAADLKYIEACARRIAQNSNGYKIVTEKSTVPVRAAESIRRIFDANTKPNLDLQVLSNPEFLAEGTAIKDLKNPDRVLIGGDDSPEGQKAVRALCAVYEHWVPKEKILTTNTWSSELSKLAANAFLAQRISSINSISALCEATGADVEEVARAIGTDQRIGNKFLKASVGFGGSCFQKDVLNLVYLCEALNLPEVARYWQQVIDMNDYQRRRFASRIIDSLFNTVTDKKIAILGFAFKKDTGDTRESSSIYISKYLMDEGAKLHIYDPKVPKEQIIFDLSHLGVSEDNQVSRLVTISKDPYEACDGAHALVICTEWDMFKELDYERIHKKMLKPAFIFDGRRVLDDLHNELQVIGFQIETIGKKVSAKRIPFASSCEIPKFSLQDPPVKKPRV
;
A
#
# COMPACT_ATOMS: atom_id res chain seq x y z
N MET A 1 -40.45 -25.99 -17.32
CA MET A 1 -39.94 -25.91 -15.93
C MET A 1 -38.69 -26.78 -15.67
N TYR A 2 -38.52 -27.93 -16.33
CA TYR A 2 -37.40 -28.87 -16.08
C TYR A 2 -36.03 -28.46 -16.69
N GLN A 3 -35.83 -27.20 -17.05
CA GLN A 3 -34.62 -26.73 -17.77
C GLN A 3 -33.96 -25.49 -17.10
N CYS A 4 -34.42 -25.10 -15.91
CA CYS A 4 -33.90 -23.94 -15.18
C CYS A 4 -33.11 -24.30 -13.90
N PHE A 5 -32.94 -25.59 -13.59
CA PHE A 5 -32.26 -26.06 -12.37
C PHE A 5 -30.89 -26.74 -12.61
N VAL A 6 -30.47 -26.94 -13.86
CA VAL A 6 -29.20 -27.60 -14.20
C VAL A 6 -28.38 -26.71 -15.15
N SER A 7 -27.79 -25.65 -14.59
CA SER A 7 -26.78 -24.83 -15.29
C SER A 7 -25.77 -24.17 -14.32
N PRO A 8 -26.17 -23.53 -13.20
CA PRO A 8 -25.21 -22.79 -12.35
C PRO A 8 -24.20 -23.67 -11.59
N LEU A 9 -24.56 -24.92 -11.25
CA LEU A 9 -23.72 -25.82 -10.44
C LEU A 9 -22.62 -26.55 -11.21
N ALA A 10 -22.64 -26.53 -12.55
CA ALA A 10 -21.68 -27.27 -13.38
C ALA A 10 -20.29 -26.61 -13.46
N SER A 11 -20.16 -25.34 -13.07
CA SER A 11 -18.92 -24.54 -13.22
C SER A 11 -18.01 -24.54 -11.98
N TRP A 12 -18.51 -24.93 -10.80
CA TRP A 12 -17.75 -24.84 -9.53
C TRP A 12 -17.13 -26.16 -9.05
N PHE A 13 -17.65 -27.31 -9.47
CA PHE A 13 -17.14 -28.62 -9.04
C PHE A 13 -15.67 -28.92 -9.41
N PRO A 14 -15.09 -28.44 -10.54
CA PRO A 14 -13.68 -28.65 -10.86
C PRO A 14 -12.68 -27.93 -9.94
N PHE A 15 -13.12 -26.95 -9.15
CA PHE A 15 -12.24 -26.08 -8.38
C PHE A 15 -11.92 -26.64 -6.98
N VAL A 16 -12.94 -27.17 -6.29
CA VAL A 16 -12.81 -27.71 -4.92
C VAL A 16 -11.90 -28.94 -4.89
N LEU A 17 -12.08 -29.88 -5.84
CA LEU A 17 -11.26 -31.08 -5.97
C LEU A 17 -9.78 -30.77 -6.29
N LYS A 18 -9.49 -29.67 -7.01
CA LYS A 18 -8.12 -29.24 -7.30
C LYS A 18 -7.39 -28.73 -6.06
N ILE A 19 -8.09 -28.03 -5.17
CA ILE A 19 -7.49 -27.47 -3.94
C ILE A 19 -7.13 -28.60 -2.94
N GLN A 20 -7.96 -29.65 -2.85
CA GLN A 20 -7.71 -30.76 -1.92
C GLN A 20 -6.52 -31.65 -2.32
N PHE A 21 -6.31 -31.92 -3.61
CA PHE A 21 -5.13 -32.66 -4.07
C PHE A 21 -3.82 -31.86 -3.91
N TYR A 22 -3.82 -30.57 -4.27
CA TYR A 22 -2.62 -29.71 -4.13
C TYR A 22 -2.15 -29.52 -2.68
N ALA A 23 -3.04 -29.73 -1.70
CA ALA A 23 -2.71 -29.68 -0.27
C ALA A 23 -1.96 -30.94 0.21
N GLN A 24 -2.23 -32.12 -0.35
CA GLN A 24 -1.62 -33.38 0.12
C GLN A 24 -0.21 -33.62 -0.45
N GLU A 25 0.05 -33.29 -1.72
CA GLU A 25 1.40 -33.48 -2.30
C GLU A 25 2.46 -32.58 -1.63
N LYS A 26 2.11 -31.34 -1.29
CA LYS A 26 3.01 -30.43 -0.55
C LYS A 26 3.32 -30.91 0.87
N ALA A 27 2.45 -31.71 1.50
CA ALA A 27 2.69 -32.27 2.83
C ALA A 27 3.72 -33.41 2.82
N TRP A 28 3.82 -34.17 1.71
CA TRP A 28 4.84 -35.21 1.55
C TRP A 28 6.22 -34.64 1.21
N TYR A 29 6.30 -33.76 0.19
CA TYR A 29 7.59 -33.21 -0.26
C TYR A 29 8.32 -32.41 0.84
N LYS A 30 7.58 -31.68 1.69
CA LYS A 30 8.19 -30.85 2.74
C LYS A 30 8.77 -31.65 3.93
N LYS A 31 8.52 -32.97 4.01
CA LYS A 31 9.02 -33.85 5.08
C LYS A 31 10.32 -34.60 4.72
N ILE A 32 10.79 -34.45 3.47
CA ILE A 32 12.06 -35.04 2.98
C ILE A 32 13.20 -33.99 2.94
N ILE A 33 12.87 -32.70 2.95
CA ILE A 33 13.82 -31.57 2.81
C ILE A 33 13.95 -30.79 4.14
N SER A 34 13.57 -31.39 5.28
CA SER A 34 13.61 -30.74 6.61
C SER A 34 14.54 -31.46 7.60
N SER A 35 15.59 -32.11 7.09
CA SER A 35 16.62 -32.80 7.89
C SER A 35 17.94 -32.81 7.14
N SER A 36 19.03 -32.49 7.83
CA SER A 36 20.42 -32.48 7.33
C SER A 36 20.76 -31.40 6.30
N LEU A 37 20.96 -30.16 6.77
CA LEU A 37 21.77 -29.15 6.09
C LEU A 37 22.22 -28.06 7.09
N GLU A 38 23.21 -28.39 7.92
CA GLU A 38 24.03 -27.39 8.60
C GLU A 38 25.17 -26.98 7.66
N ILE A 39 25.46 -25.68 7.59
CA ILE A 39 26.59 -25.11 6.86
C ILE A 39 27.35 -24.24 7.85
N SER A 40 28.64 -24.52 8.04
CA SER A 40 29.56 -23.71 8.85
C SER A 40 30.43 -22.85 7.92
N ASP A 41 30.47 -21.55 8.15
CA ASP A 41 31.33 -20.63 7.39
C ASP A 41 32.82 -20.84 7.69
N HIS A 42 33.60 -21.13 6.65
CA HIS A 42 35.00 -20.70 6.55
C HIS A 42 35.34 -20.47 5.07
N ALA A 43 35.94 -19.32 4.77
CA ALA A 43 36.32 -18.93 3.43
C ALA A 43 37.81 -18.54 3.38
N GLU A 44 38.56 -19.19 2.50
CA GLU A 44 39.89 -18.77 2.08
C GLU A 44 39.94 -18.72 0.54
N LEU A 45 40.79 -17.84 0.00
CA LEU A 45 40.89 -17.59 -1.44
C LEU A 45 41.73 -18.67 -2.13
N LEU A 46 41.39 -19.00 -3.39
CA LEU A 46 42.34 -19.39 -4.44
C LEU A 46 41.69 -19.33 -5.85
N ASP A 47 42.52 -19.41 -6.89
CA ASP A 47 42.24 -18.97 -8.27
C ASP A 47 41.27 -19.87 -9.09
N PRO A 48 40.69 -19.38 -10.21
CA PRO A 48 39.56 -20.03 -10.87
C PRO A 48 39.96 -21.14 -11.87
N GLY A 49 39.66 -22.40 -11.53
CA GLY A 49 39.81 -23.53 -12.47
C GLY A 49 39.03 -24.79 -12.09
N ALA A 50 37.99 -25.11 -12.87
CA ALA A 50 37.31 -26.43 -12.94
C ALA A 50 36.91 -27.10 -11.60
N LEU A 51 35.78 -26.67 -11.00
CA LEU A 51 35.22 -27.33 -9.82
C LEU A 51 34.47 -28.63 -10.16
N ASN A 52 35.04 -29.79 -9.82
CA ASN A 52 34.31 -31.05 -9.71
C ASN A 52 33.82 -31.23 -8.27
N LEU A 53 32.51 -31.24 -8.03
CA LEU A 53 31.95 -31.49 -6.70
C LEU A 53 31.56 -32.96 -6.53
N ILE A 54 32.32 -33.70 -5.72
CA ILE A 54 32.00 -35.08 -5.33
C ILE A 54 31.39 -35.07 -3.92
N LEU A 55 30.09 -35.35 -3.82
CA LEU A 55 29.39 -35.48 -2.54
C LEU A 55 29.45 -36.93 -2.03
N HIS A 56 30.04 -37.13 -0.86
CA HIS A 56 29.98 -38.37 -0.09
C HIS A 56 28.99 -38.23 1.06
N LEU A 57 27.82 -38.88 0.96
CA LEU A 57 26.84 -38.95 2.04
C LEU A 57 27.04 -40.22 2.87
N LYS A 58 27.32 -40.04 4.16
CA LYS A 58 27.63 -41.12 5.11
C LYS A 58 26.52 -41.23 6.16
N CYS A 59 25.48 -42.00 5.87
CA CYS A 59 24.34 -42.14 6.78
C CYS A 59 24.71 -42.85 8.09
N LEU A 60 24.39 -42.20 9.21
CA LEU A 60 24.43 -42.76 10.56
C LEU A 60 23.00 -42.79 11.12
N TYR A 61 22.44 -43.98 11.38
CA TYR A 61 21.53 -44.26 12.51
C TYR A 61 21.41 -45.79 12.66
N PRO A 62 21.40 -46.37 13.88
CA PRO A 62 21.52 -47.83 14.06
C PRO A 62 20.16 -48.54 14.14
N GLY A 63 20.03 -49.67 13.41
CA GLY A 63 18.95 -50.63 13.65
C GLY A 63 18.41 -51.38 12.42
N LYS A 64 18.66 -52.69 12.36
CA LYS A 64 17.90 -53.70 11.58
C LYS A 64 17.81 -53.55 10.05
N LYS A 65 18.98 -53.79 9.41
CA LYS A 65 19.20 -54.72 8.26
C LYS A 65 18.54 -54.45 6.87
N ARG A 66 19.45 -54.33 5.88
CA ARG A 66 19.34 -54.64 4.43
C ARG A 66 18.55 -53.67 3.53
N VAL A 67 19.33 -52.92 2.74
CA VAL A 67 18.97 -52.31 1.45
C VAL A 67 20.08 -52.68 0.47
N ASN A 68 19.75 -53.01 -0.79
CA ASN A 68 20.75 -53.24 -1.85
C ASN A 68 20.97 -51.95 -2.67
N GLU A 69 22.16 -51.79 -3.23
CA GLU A 69 22.56 -50.59 -3.99
C GLU A 69 21.65 -50.32 -5.21
N LEU A 70 21.40 -49.04 -5.49
CA LEU A 70 20.87 -48.58 -6.77
C LEU A 70 21.88 -47.62 -7.41
N ARG A 71 22.54 -48.07 -8.47
CA ARG A 71 23.55 -47.28 -9.21
C ARG A 71 22.90 -46.54 -10.37
N VAL A 72 23.20 -45.25 -10.52
CA VAL A 72 22.84 -44.46 -11.70
C VAL A 72 24.11 -44.13 -12.48
N LEU A 73 24.20 -44.60 -13.73
CA LEU A 73 25.26 -44.22 -14.66
C LEU A 73 24.92 -42.88 -15.33
N MET A 74 25.88 -41.96 -15.39
CA MET A 74 25.86 -40.85 -16.36
C MET A 74 26.83 -41.16 -17.50
N LEU A 75 26.32 -41.13 -18.74
CA LEU A 75 27.14 -41.24 -19.95
C LEU A 75 27.41 -39.85 -20.53
N LYS A 76 28.67 -39.60 -20.92
CA LYS A 76 29.08 -38.41 -21.66
C LYS A 76 28.80 -38.57 -23.15
N MET A 77 28.41 -37.49 -23.83
CA MET A 77 28.71 -37.29 -25.25
C MET A 77 29.13 -35.82 -25.52
N PRO A 78 29.99 -35.56 -26.52
CA PRO A 78 30.58 -34.24 -26.77
C PRO A 78 29.76 -33.38 -27.73
N VAL A 79 30.00 -32.06 -27.71
CA VAL A 79 29.43 -31.09 -28.65
C VAL A 79 30.36 -30.88 -29.84
N LEU A 80 29.81 -30.87 -31.05
CA LEU A 80 30.46 -30.44 -32.29
C LEU A 80 29.42 -29.77 -33.20
N VAL A 81 29.81 -28.70 -33.90
CA VAL A 81 28.86 -27.77 -34.55
C VAL A 81 29.27 -27.49 -36.00
N ARG A 82 28.36 -27.70 -36.97
CA ARG A 82 28.13 -26.77 -38.11
C ARG A 82 26.97 -27.15 -39.05
N ASP A 83 26.23 -26.10 -39.40
CA ASP A 83 25.46 -25.84 -40.63
C ASP A 83 24.10 -26.57 -40.92
N LYS A 84 23.16 -25.77 -41.45
CA LYS A 84 21.88 -26.09 -42.16
C LYS A 84 20.87 -27.12 -41.59
N SER A 85 19.85 -26.56 -40.94
CA SER A 85 18.40 -26.80 -41.18
C SER A 85 17.71 -28.12 -40.78
N VAL A 86 16.41 -27.99 -40.46
CA VAL A 86 15.33 -29.01 -40.35
C VAL A 86 15.18 -29.79 -39.02
N VAL A 87 14.13 -29.40 -38.28
CA VAL A 87 13.06 -30.19 -37.61
C VAL A 87 13.26 -31.72 -37.41
N THR A 88 12.95 -32.25 -36.22
CA THR A 88 11.89 -33.29 -35.94
C THR A 88 11.94 -33.83 -34.49
N LEU A 89 10.79 -34.20 -33.90
CA LEU A 89 10.69 -34.91 -32.61
C LEU A 89 11.11 -36.38 -32.76
N ILE A 90 11.74 -36.98 -31.75
CA ILE A 90 11.67 -38.43 -31.53
C ILE A 90 11.20 -38.74 -30.10
N TYR A 91 10.24 -39.66 -30.04
CA TYR A 91 9.62 -40.23 -28.85
C TYR A 91 10.14 -41.68 -28.73
N VAL A 92 10.47 -42.15 -27.53
CA VAL A 92 10.84 -43.57 -27.31
C VAL A 92 9.89 -44.20 -26.30
N SER A 93 9.28 -45.32 -26.70
CA SER A 93 8.27 -46.04 -25.92
C SER A 93 8.78 -47.44 -25.57
N TYR A 94 8.41 -47.94 -24.40
CA TYR A 94 8.51 -49.36 -24.08
C TYR A 94 7.28 -50.12 -24.57
N LYS A 95 7.46 -51.41 -24.92
CA LYS A 95 6.40 -52.25 -25.52
C LYS A 95 6.63 -53.75 -25.26
N PHE A 96 5.61 -54.41 -24.72
CA PHE A 96 5.28 -55.85 -24.87
C PHE A 96 3.75 -55.86 -25.05
N ALA A 97 3.17 -56.36 -26.14
CA ALA A 97 3.00 -57.78 -26.53
C ALA A 97 2.06 -58.53 -25.56
N SER A 98 1.03 -59.26 -26.01
CA SER A 98 0.86 -59.98 -27.30
C SER A 98 -0.56 -59.96 -27.91
N LEU A 99 -0.68 -60.47 -29.15
CA LEU A 99 -1.72 -61.31 -29.79
C LEU A 99 -3.11 -61.49 -29.09
N GLU A 100 -4.27 -61.66 -29.75
CA GLU A 100 -4.78 -61.48 -31.15
C GLU A 100 -6.32 -61.85 -31.15
N ALA A 101 -7.18 -61.90 -32.19
CA ALA A 101 -7.14 -61.71 -33.66
C ALA A 101 -8.55 -61.39 -34.25
N THR A 102 -8.59 -60.95 -35.53
CA THR A 102 -9.60 -61.19 -36.61
C THR A 102 -11.13 -61.04 -36.46
N ILE A 103 -11.72 -60.37 -37.47
CA ILE A 103 -13.00 -60.68 -38.21
C ILE A 103 -14.35 -60.39 -37.52
N ASP A 104 -15.45 -60.03 -38.20
CA ASP A 104 -15.72 -59.12 -39.36
C ASP A 104 -17.27 -58.93 -39.46
N THR A 105 -17.75 -58.14 -40.42
CA THR A 105 -19.12 -58.11 -41.04
C THR A 105 -20.39 -58.21 -40.15
N PHE A 106 -21.27 -57.19 -40.23
CA PHE A 106 -22.52 -57.27 -41.05
C PHE A 106 -23.28 -55.93 -41.11
N SER A 107 -24.32 -55.86 -41.96
CA SER A 107 -25.01 -54.63 -42.39
C SER A 107 -26.54 -54.65 -42.17
N ASP A 108 -27.15 -53.46 -42.32
CA ASP A 108 -28.50 -53.20 -42.83
C ASP A 108 -29.77 -53.35 -41.94
N VAL A 109 -30.88 -52.84 -42.52
CA VAL A 109 -32.29 -52.74 -42.08
C VAL A 109 -32.59 -51.55 -41.14
N ILE A 110 -33.30 -50.45 -41.47
CA ILE A 110 -34.39 -50.05 -42.43
C ILE A 110 -35.79 -49.96 -41.76
N ILE A 111 -36.38 -48.73 -41.76
CA ILE A 111 -37.83 -48.40 -41.60
C ILE A 111 -38.43 -48.72 -40.19
N GLU A 112 -39.36 -47.98 -39.58
CA GLU A 112 -40.09 -46.71 -39.84
C GLU A 112 -40.35 -46.02 -38.46
N SER A 113 -41.11 -44.94 -38.21
CA SER A 113 -41.93 -43.99 -39.00
C SER A 113 -41.97 -42.62 -38.31
N PHE A 114 -42.41 -41.55 -38.99
CA PHE A 114 -42.79 -40.30 -38.34
C PHE A 114 -43.81 -39.45 -39.15
N GLY A 115 -45.09 -39.64 -38.82
CA GLY A 115 -46.25 -38.80 -39.13
C GLY A 115 -47.34 -39.14 -38.09
N ILE A 116 -48.33 -38.30 -37.77
CA ILE A 116 -48.91 -37.11 -38.44
C ILE A 116 -49.21 -36.05 -37.33
N PHE A 117 -49.76 -34.89 -37.69
CA PHE A 117 -50.37 -33.85 -36.83
C PHE A 117 -49.45 -32.87 -36.07
N THR A 118 -48.99 -31.85 -36.81
CA THR A 118 -49.06 -30.47 -36.31
C THR A 118 -50.43 -29.87 -36.63
N GLY A 119 -51.07 -29.20 -35.67
CA GLY A 119 -52.19 -28.28 -35.94
C GLY A 119 -53.43 -28.47 -35.07
N TYR A 120 -53.48 -27.73 -33.95
CA TYR A 120 -54.64 -26.94 -33.57
C TYR A 120 -54.21 -25.83 -32.62
N VAL A 121 -54.76 -24.62 -32.80
CA VAL A 121 -54.38 -23.41 -32.05
C VAL A 121 -55.66 -22.72 -31.58
N PHE A 122 -55.65 -22.30 -30.31
CA PHE A 122 -56.61 -21.37 -29.66
C PHE A 122 -58.05 -21.83 -29.33
N GLN A 123 -58.52 -21.21 -28.24
CA GLN A 123 -59.90 -20.80 -27.90
C GLN A 123 -60.82 -21.73 -27.04
N MET A 124 -61.55 -21.06 -26.13
CA MET A 124 -62.59 -21.57 -25.19
C MET A 124 -62.05 -22.48 -24.06
N PHE A 125 -62.50 -22.45 -22.80
CA PHE A 125 -63.56 -21.72 -22.07
C PHE A 125 -62.92 -20.94 -20.89
N VAL A 126 -63.36 -19.78 -20.38
CA VAL A 126 -64.69 -19.26 -19.96
C VAL A 126 -65.15 -19.73 -18.56
N ASN A 127 -64.66 -19.01 -17.54
CA ASN A 127 -65.34 -18.64 -16.28
C ASN A 127 -65.63 -19.80 -15.26
N PRO A 128 -66.37 -19.62 -14.13
CA PRO A 128 -65.74 -19.82 -12.81
C PRO A 128 -66.43 -20.85 -11.91
N VAL A 129 -65.75 -21.27 -10.82
CA VAL A 129 -66.28 -21.49 -9.44
C VAL A 129 -65.18 -22.10 -8.55
N PHE A 130 -64.88 -21.46 -7.41
CA PHE A 130 -64.69 -22.07 -6.08
C PHE A 130 -64.19 -21.02 -5.06
N THR A 131 -65.09 -20.13 -4.66
CA THR A 131 -64.90 -19.24 -3.51
C THR A 131 -65.21 -19.99 -2.20
N ASP A 132 -64.25 -20.09 -1.28
CA ASP A 132 -64.55 -19.86 0.15
C ASP A 132 -63.37 -19.73 1.15
N LYS A 133 -62.09 -19.82 0.73
CA LYS A 133 -60.94 -19.62 1.64
C LYS A 133 -60.41 -18.17 1.74
N TYR A 134 -61.06 -17.19 1.12
CA TYR A 134 -60.53 -15.82 0.97
C TYR A 134 -60.93 -14.79 2.06
N ARG A 135 -61.77 -15.16 3.04
CA ARG A 135 -62.18 -14.21 4.12
C ARG A 135 -61.22 -14.10 5.30
N PHE A 136 -60.41 -15.12 5.60
CA PHE A 136 -59.49 -15.08 6.75
C PHE A 136 -58.21 -14.28 6.44
N ILE A 137 -57.62 -14.52 5.27
CA ILE A 137 -56.35 -13.89 4.85
C ILE A 137 -56.48 -12.37 4.68
N ARG A 138 -57.65 -11.88 4.22
CA ARG A 138 -57.90 -10.45 3.96
C ARG A 138 -57.92 -9.53 5.19
N ARG A 139 -57.91 -10.07 6.42
CA ARG A 139 -57.72 -9.29 7.66
C ARG A 139 -56.26 -9.20 8.09
N ALA A 140 -55.40 -10.15 7.72
CA ALA A 140 -53.98 -10.13 8.05
C ALA A 140 -53.14 -9.28 7.09
N MET A 141 -53.61 -9.07 5.86
CA MET A 141 -52.89 -8.32 4.81
C MET A 141 -53.16 -6.79 4.82
N ALA A 142 -53.69 -6.24 5.90
CA ALA A 142 -54.06 -4.81 6.00
C ALA A 142 -53.08 -3.97 6.85
N GLU A 143 -52.24 -4.59 7.68
CA GLU A 143 -51.40 -3.89 8.68
C GLU A 143 -49.89 -4.11 8.47
N GLY A 144 -49.49 -4.82 7.41
CA GLY A 144 -48.10 -4.98 6.99
C GLY A 144 -47.98 -4.82 5.48
N GLY A 145 -47.21 -3.83 5.02
CA GLY A 145 -47.06 -3.51 3.60
C GLY A 145 -46.42 -4.66 2.81
N PHE A 146 -47.25 -5.40 2.07
CA PHE A 146 -46.86 -6.58 1.30
C PHE A 146 -47.41 -6.49 -0.12
N ASP A 147 -46.53 -6.23 -1.09
CA ASP A 147 -46.85 -6.35 -2.51
C ASP A 147 -46.44 -7.75 -3.02
N PRO A 148 -47.40 -8.58 -3.50
CA PRO A 148 -47.09 -9.90 -4.06
C PRO A 148 -46.18 -9.87 -5.30
N CYS A 149 -46.09 -8.74 -6.02
CA CYS A 149 -45.32 -8.63 -7.26
C CYS A 149 -43.80 -8.53 -7.04
N GLU A 150 -43.32 -7.98 -5.92
CA GLU A 150 -41.87 -7.85 -5.66
C GLU A 150 -41.16 -9.22 -5.60
N CYS A 151 -41.78 -10.21 -4.95
CA CYS A 151 -41.18 -11.53 -4.73
C CYS A 151 -41.08 -12.39 -6.00
N ILE A 152 -41.77 -12.03 -7.09
CA ILE A 152 -41.75 -12.80 -8.35
C ILE A 152 -40.56 -12.37 -9.24
N CYS A 153 -40.07 -11.14 -9.08
CA CYS A 153 -39.14 -10.52 -10.04
C CYS A 153 -37.69 -10.35 -9.55
N SER A 154 -37.35 -10.60 -8.27
CA SER A 154 -35.98 -10.45 -7.77
C SER A 154 -35.53 -11.54 -6.79
N HIS A 155 -34.71 -12.47 -7.27
CA HIS A 155 -34.08 -13.52 -6.44
C HIS A 155 -33.12 -12.94 -5.39
N GLU A 156 -32.51 -11.78 -5.66
CA GLU A 156 -31.55 -11.14 -4.75
C GLU A 156 -32.23 -10.65 -3.46
N HIS A 157 -33.42 -10.06 -3.56
CA HIS A 157 -34.16 -9.57 -2.41
C HIS A 157 -34.64 -10.71 -1.50
N ALA A 158 -35.00 -11.86 -2.07
CA ALA A 158 -35.31 -13.07 -1.31
C ALA A 158 -34.09 -13.57 -0.52
N MET A 159 -32.91 -13.66 -1.15
CA MET A 159 -31.67 -14.05 -0.48
C MET A 159 -31.23 -13.06 0.59
N ARG A 160 -31.33 -11.75 0.35
CA ARG A 160 -31.05 -10.70 1.36
C ARG A 160 -31.96 -10.82 2.58
N ARG A 161 -33.27 -11.09 2.41
CA ARG A 161 -34.20 -11.35 3.53
C ARG A 161 -33.85 -12.64 4.29
N LEU A 162 -33.52 -13.73 3.59
CA LEU A 162 -33.11 -14.99 4.22
C LEU A 162 -31.83 -14.84 5.07
N ILE A 163 -30.83 -14.12 4.56
CA ILE A 163 -29.58 -13.85 5.28
C ILE A 163 -29.82 -12.99 6.53
N ASN A 164 -30.74 -12.02 6.47
CA ASN A 164 -31.09 -11.21 7.65
C ASN A 164 -31.83 -12.02 8.73
N LEU A 165 -32.74 -12.94 8.35
CA LEU A 165 -33.38 -13.87 9.30
C LEU A 165 -32.34 -14.78 9.97
N LEU A 166 -31.41 -15.35 9.19
CA LEU A 166 -30.33 -16.19 9.72
C LEU A 166 -29.40 -15.42 10.68
N ARG A 167 -29.12 -14.15 10.40
CA ARG A 167 -28.36 -13.27 11.31
C ARG A 167 -29.11 -12.93 12.59
N GLN A 168 -30.42 -12.72 12.53
CA GLN A 168 -31.25 -12.51 13.72
C GLN A 168 -31.30 -13.77 14.60
N SER A 169 -31.28 -14.98 14.02
CA SER A 169 -31.18 -16.22 14.81
C SER A 169 -29.81 -16.48 15.46
N GLN A 170 -28.79 -15.65 15.17
CA GLN A 170 -27.44 -15.79 15.75
C GLN A 170 -27.16 -14.82 16.92
N SER A 171 -28.13 -14.01 17.37
CA SER A 171 -27.93 -13.01 18.43
C SER A 171 -28.16 -13.50 19.86
N TYR A 172 -28.30 -14.80 20.09
CA TYR A 172 -28.51 -15.40 21.42
C TYR A 172 -27.60 -16.62 21.66
N CYS A 173 -26.31 -16.36 21.86
CA CYS A 173 -25.39 -17.20 22.61
C CYS A 173 -24.23 -16.34 23.13
N THR A 174 -24.08 -16.22 24.45
CA THR A 174 -22.96 -15.54 25.11
C THR A 174 -22.44 -16.46 26.22
N ASP A 175 -21.24 -17.01 26.03
CA ASP A 175 -20.66 -18.05 26.89
C ASP A 175 -20.11 -17.50 28.22
N THR A 176 -20.98 -17.17 29.19
CA THR A 176 -20.62 -17.05 30.62
C THR A 176 -21.82 -17.33 31.54
N GLU A 177 -22.20 -18.60 31.72
CA GLU A 177 -22.88 -19.15 32.93
C GLU A 177 -23.19 -20.64 32.75
N CYS A 178 -22.21 -21.54 32.98
CA CYS A 178 -22.47 -22.98 33.01
C CYS A 178 -21.39 -23.78 33.78
N LEU A 179 -21.22 -23.48 35.07
CA LEU A 179 -20.37 -24.26 35.99
C LEU A 179 -21.05 -24.43 37.35
N GLN A 180 -21.99 -25.38 37.46
CA GLN A 180 -22.07 -26.38 38.55
C GLN A 180 -23.26 -27.34 38.40
N GLU A 181 -23.13 -28.50 39.08
CA GLU A 181 -24.18 -29.47 39.49
C GLU A 181 -25.08 -30.17 38.44
N LEU A 182 -24.62 -31.38 38.03
CA LEU A 182 -25.29 -32.70 38.20
C LEU A 182 -26.69 -32.98 37.56
N PRO A 183 -27.14 -34.26 37.45
CA PRO A 183 -26.45 -35.56 37.51
C PRO A 183 -26.65 -36.44 36.25
N GLY A 184 -26.17 -37.69 36.30
CA GLY A 184 -26.73 -38.84 35.55
C GLY A 184 -26.76 -40.07 36.48
N PRO A 185 -27.02 -41.31 36.00
CA PRO A 185 -27.42 -41.77 34.66
C PRO A 185 -28.70 -42.67 34.67
N ASN A 186 -29.18 -43.15 33.50
CA ASN A 186 -29.45 -44.58 33.19
C ASN A 186 -30.39 -44.87 31.98
N SER A 187 -30.13 -46.02 31.33
CA SER A 187 -31.03 -46.95 30.62
C SER A 187 -32.09 -46.45 29.60
N SER A 188 -31.75 -46.61 28.31
CA SER A 188 -32.52 -47.31 27.25
C SER A 188 -34.02 -47.03 26.99
N SER A 189 -34.36 -46.60 25.78
CA SER A 189 -35.06 -47.45 24.77
C SER A 189 -35.14 -46.76 23.39
N ASP A 190 -35.52 -47.53 22.35
CA ASP A 190 -35.32 -47.20 20.93
C ASP A 190 -36.11 -45.99 20.38
N ASN A 191 -35.50 -45.27 19.43
CA ASN A 191 -35.84 -45.36 18.00
C ASN A 191 -34.98 -44.40 17.15
N GLY A 192 -34.13 -44.93 16.26
CA GLY A 192 -33.30 -44.11 15.37
C GLY A 192 -32.95 -44.81 14.06
N ILE A 193 -33.23 -44.16 12.93
CA ILE A 193 -32.93 -44.70 11.60
C ILE A 193 -31.42 -44.74 11.40
N SER A 194 -30.87 -45.94 11.19
CA SER A 194 -29.41 -46.12 11.03
C SER A 194 -28.87 -45.38 9.80
N PHE A 195 -27.70 -44.76 9.97
CA PHE A 195 -26.93 -44.06 8.94
C PHE A 195 -26.71 -44.92 7.67
N ALA A 196 -26.65 -46.25 7.81
CA ALA A 196 -26.55 -47.19 6.70
C ALA A 196 -27.75 -47.13 5.72
N MET A 197 -28.97 -46.88 6.22
CA MET A 197 -30.16 -46.75 5.37
C MET A 197 -30.12 -45.47 4.52
N ILE A 198 -29.62 -44.37 5.09
CA ILE A 198 -29.43 -43.10 4.38
C ILE A 198 -28.39 -43.28 3.27
N MET A 199 -27.27 -43.97 3.56
CA MET A 199 -26.26 -44.28 2.56
C MET A 199 -26.78 -45.16 1.42
N MET A 200 -27.60 -46.20 1.71
CA MET A 200 -28.22 -47.00 0.65
C MET A 200 -29.20 -46.19 -0.21
N ALA A 201 -29.98 -45.27 0.38
CA ALA A 201 -30.87 -44.40 -0.39
C ALA A 201 -30.09 -43.53 -1.40
N TRP A 202 -28.94 -42.95 -0.98
CA TRP A 202 -28.06 -42.20 -1.89
C TRP A 202 -27.46 -43.05 -3.01
N VAL A 203 -27.07 -44.30 -2.74
CA VAL A 203 -26.55 -45.23 -3.76
C VAL A 203 -27.63 -45.60 -4.78
N VAL A 204 -28.87 -45.85 -4.33
CA VAL A 204 -30.01 -46.13 -5.24
C VAL A 204 -30.32 -44.92 -6.12
N ILE A 205 -30.35 -43.70 -5.55
CA ILE A 205 -30.56 -42.46 -6.32
C ILE A 205 -29.46 -42.26 -7.38
N ALA A 206 -28.19 -42.51 -7.03
CA ALA A 206 -27.09 -42.42 -7.99
C ALA A 206 -27.20 -43.45 -9.13
N LEU A 207 -27.63 -44.69 -8.82
CA LEU A 207 -27.89 -45.74 -9.81
C LEU A 207 -29.03 -45.37 -10.76
N VAL A 208 -30.15 -44.84 -10.23
CA VAL A 208 -31.28 -44.39 -11.05
C VAL A 208 -30.87 -43.24 -11.97
N LEU A 209 -30.10 -42.27 -11.49
CA LEU A 209 -29.58 -41.17 -12.31
C LEU A 209 -28.55 -41.62 -13.36
N PHE A 210 -27.81 -42.70 -13.10
CA PHE A 210 -26.90 -43.31 -14.09
C PHE A 210 -27.66 -44.07 -15.18
N LEU A 211 -28.71 -44.81 -14.82
CA LEU A 211 -29.52 -45.61 -15.74
C LEU A 211 -30.46 -44.76 -16.61
N LEU A 212 -30.99 -43.65 -16.08
CA LEU A 212 -31.83 -42.70 -16.83
C LEU A 212 -31.03 -41.70 -17.68
N ARG A 213 -29.70 -41.86 -17.81
CA ARG A 213 -28.83 -40.95 -18.57
C ARG A 213 -28.97 -41.19 -20.08
N PRO A 214 -29.37 -40.19 -20.89
CA PRO A 214 -29.61 -40.36 -22.32
C PRO A 214 -28.34 -40.72 -23.11
N SER A 215 -28.53 -41.51 -24.17
CA SER A 215 -27.49 -42.18 -24.95
C SER A 215 -26.38 -41.27 -25.48
N ASN A 216 -26.72 -40.03 -25.85
CA ASN A 216 -25.85 -39.07 -26.52
C ASN A 216 -24.70 -38.51 -25.65
N LEU A 217 -24.54 -39.03 -24.42
CA LEU A 217 -23.43 -38.72 -23.50
C LEU A 217 -22.54 -39.92 -23.17
N ARG A 218 -22.63 -41.02 -23.93
CA ARG A 218 -21.70 -42.17 -23.89
C ARG A 218 -20.72 -42.12 -25.07
N GLY A 219 -19.67 -41.30 -24.94
CA GLY A 219 -18.64 -41.18 -25.99
C GLY A 219 -17.61 -42.30 -25.95
N SER A 220 -17.43 -43.00 -27.07
CA SER A 220 -16.24 -43.81 -27.37
C SER A 220 -15.52 -43.20 -28.58
N ASN A 221 -14.18 -43.16 -28.55
CA ASN A 221 -13.37 -42.63 -29.65
C ASN A 221 -12.99 -43.73 -30.64
N THR A 222 -13.48 -43.62 -31.88
CA THR A 222 -12.82 -44.16 -33.08
C THR A 222 -12.97 -43.18 -34.25
N ALA A 223 -11.99 -43.14 -35.16
CA ALA A 223 -11.98 -42.24 -36.30
C ALA A 223 -12.40 -42.96 -37.59
N GLY A 224 -13.24 -42.34 -38.42
CA GLY A 224 -13.75 -42.90 -39.67
C GLY A 224 -14.19 -41.81 -40.67
N LYS A 225 -13.93 -42.03 -41.96
CA LYS A 225 -14.14 -41.05 -43.05
C LYS A 225 -15.54 -41.17 -43.68
N ALA A 226 -16.21 -40.05 -43.94
CA ALA A 226 -17.01 -39.77 -45.14
C ALA A 226 -17.24 -38.24 -45.24
N THR A 227 -17.19 -37.49 -46.36
CA THR A 227 -17.26 -37.70 -47.82
C THR A 227 -18.64 -37.73 -48.51
N SER A 228 -19.31 -36.57 -48.51
CA SER A 228 -20.09 -36.06 -49.65
C SER A 228 -19.99 -34.52 -49.64
N GLN A 229 -19.30 -33.89 -50.59
CA GLN A 229 -19.79 -33.52 -51.94
C GLN A 229 -20.91 -32.46 -51.94
N HIS A 230 -20.52 -31.19 -51.86
CA HIS A 230 -21.07 -30.16 -52.73
C HIS A 230 -19.91 -29.39 -53.37
N ASN A 231 -19.93 -29.27 -54.70
CA ASN A 231 -18.83 -28.68 -55.47
C ASN A 231 -18.85 -27.15 -55.42
N TYR A 232 -17.77 -26.54 -54.97
CA TYR A 232 -17.32 -25.25 -55.52
C TYR A 232 -15.79 -25.12 -55.46
N GLN A 233 -15.18 -24.87 -56.62
CA GLN A 233 -13.80 -24.42 -56.80
C GLN A 233 -13.86 -23.21 -57.75
N PRO A 234 -13.02 -22.18 -57.54
CA PRO A 234 -11.63 -22.26 -58.01
C PRO A 234 -10.56 -21.82 -57.00
N THR A 235 -9.55 -22.69 -56.86
CA THR A 235 -8.11 -22.38 -56.77
C THR A 235 -7.64 -20.98 -56.33
N VAL A 236 -7.02 -20.90 -55.14
CA VAL A 236 -5.73 -20.21 -54.91
C VAL A 236 -5.01 -20.87 -53.73
N PRO A 237 -3.66 -20.95 -53.72
CA PRO A 237 -2.93 -21.68 -52.69
C PRO A 237 -2.86 -20.91 -51.36
N PHE A 238 -3.19 -21.58 -50.26
CA PHE A 238 -3.12 -21.03 -48.90
C PHE A 238 -1.65 -20.91 -48.44
N THR A 239 -0.98 -19.83 -48.87
CA THR A 239 0.30 -19.45 -48.27
C THR A 239 0.08 -19.07 -46.82
N ALA A 240 0.69 -19.84 -45.91
CA ALA A 240 0.67 -19.54 -44.48
C ALA A 240 1.49 -18.26 -44.23
N LYS A 241 0.86 -17.08 -44.39
CA LYS A 241 1.42 -15.80 -43.98
C LYS A 241 1.64 -15.84 -42.48
N ILE A 242 2.87 -16.13 -42.09
CA ILE A 242 3.41 -15.85 -40.77
C ILE A 242 3.19 -14.36 -40.51
N TRP A 243 2.31 -14.01 -39.57
CA TRP A 243 2.10 -12.62 -39.13
C TRP A 243 3.24 -12.17 -38.22
N ILE A 244 4.48 -12.17 -38.75
CA ILE A 244 5.52 -11.23 -38.31
C ILE A 244 5.16 -9.86 -38.94
N LEU A 245 4.01 -9.33 -38.53
CA LEU A 245 3.83 -7.90 -38.47
C LEU A 245 4.35 -7.50 -37.11
N GLY A 246 5.63 -7.14 -37.07
CA GLY A 246 6.23 -6.55 -35.87
C GLY A 246 5.41 -5.32 -35.51
N ALA A 247 4.64 -5.40 -34.43
CA ALA A 247 3.88 -4.27 -33.93
C ALA A 247 4.88 -3.17 -33.57
N VAL A 248 4.94 -2.13 -34.39
CA VAL A 248 5.87 -1.01 -34.22
C VAL A 248 5.54 -0.37 -32.88
N MET A 249 6.38 -0.66 -31.88
CA MET A 249 6.16 -0.22 -30.51
C MET A 249 6.25 1.30 -30.49
N PHE A 250 5.24 1.96 -29.93
CA PHE A 250 5.26 3.41 -29.77
C PHE A 250 6.39 3.79 -28.81
N GLU A 251 7.45 4.39 -29.34
CA GLU A 251 8.65 4.76 -28.59
C GLU A 251 8.60 6.25 -28.23
N ILE A 252 8.59 6.55 -26.93
CA ILE A 252 8.58 7.92 -26.42
C ILE A 252 9.95 8.56 -26.64
N LYS A 253 10.01 9.66 -27.41
CA LYS A 253 11.23 10.45 -27.67
C LYS A 253 11.20 11.80 -26.96
N LYS A 254 10.02 12.32 -26.65
CA LYS A 254 9.79 13.63 -26.03
C LYS A 254 8.85 13.52 -24.85
N ILE A 255 9.31 13.96 -23.68
CA ILE A 255 8.55 14.02 -22.43
C ILE A 255 8.36 15.48 -22.03
N CYS A 256 7.13 15.87 -21.77
CA CYS A 256 6.78 17.10 -21.05
C CYS A 256 6.38 16.73 -19.62
N CYS A 257 6.72 17.56 -18.63
CA CYS A 257 6.23 17.41 -17.26
C CYS A 257 5.72 18.74 -16.73
N ILE A 258 4.42 18.81 -16.42
CA ILE A 258 3.79 20.02 -15.89
C ILE A 258 3.86 19.99 -14.35
N GLY A 259 4.71 20.84 -13.79
CA GLY A 259 4.99 20.98 -12.36
C GLY A 259 6.47 20.73 -12.04
N ALA A 260 7.24 21.78 -11.75
CA ALA A 260 8.67 21.70 -11.44
C ALA A 260 8.94 21.55 -9.92
N GLY A 261 8.08 20.82 -9.21
CA GLY A 261 8.18 20.60 -7.76
C GLY A 261 9.05 19.39 -7.36
N TYR A 262 8.99 19.03 -6.08
CA TYR A 262 9.68 17.89 -5.46
C TYR A 262 9.48 16.53 -6.14
N VAL A 263 8.39 16.33 -6.90
CA VAL A 263 8.18 15.14 -7.72
C VAL A 263 8.68 15.38 -9.15
N GLY A 264 8.01 16.26 -9.91
CA GLY A 264 8.29 16.46 -11.32
C GLY A 264 9.74 16.79 -11.66
N GLY A 265 10.42 17.61 -10.86
CA GLY A 265 11.84 17.97 -11.07
C GLY A 265 12.78 16.77 -10.92
N PRO A 266 12.90 16.14 -9.73
CA PRO A 266 13.75 14.97 -9.53
C PRO A 266 13.42 13.79 -10.43
N THR A 267 12.13 13.43 -10.59
CA THR A 267 11.73 12.31 -11.48
C THR A 267 12.20 12.55 -12.92
N CYS A 268 11.99 13.76 -13.47
CA CYS A 268 12.41 14.08 -14.84
C CYS A 268 13.93 14.18 -15.00
N SER A 269 14.64 14.63 -13.96
CA SER A 269 16.10 14.72 -13.97
C SER A 269 16.74 13.32 -14.00
N VAL A 270 16.17 12.35 -13.27
CA VAL A 270 16.61 10.95 -13.33
C VAL A 270 16.22 10.29 -14.66
N ILE A 271 15.01 10.54 -15.20
CA ILE A 271 14.64 10.04 -16.54
C ILE A 271 15.62 10.57 -17.61
N ALA A 272 15.97 11.87 -17.58
CA ALA A 272 16.94 12.43 -18.52
C ALA A 272 18.34 11.82 -18.38
N GLN A 273 18.78 11.50 -17.16
CA GLN A 273 20.07 10.84 -16.92
C GLN A 273 20.10 9.39 -17.41
N MET A 274 19.00 8.65 -17.27
CA MET A 274 18.92 7.24 -17.65
C MET A 274 18.51 7.03 -19.12
N CYS A 275 17.89 8.02 -19.75
CA CYS A 275 17.44 7.98 -21.15
C CYS A 275 18.03 9.15 -21.98
N PRO A 276 19.34 9.14 -22.34
CA PRO A 276 19.96 10.20 -23.15
C PRO A 276 19.33 10.40 -24.54
N ASN A 277 18.63 9.38 -25.03
CA ASN A 277 17.81 9.33 -26.26
C ASN A 277 16.47 10.08 -26.16
N ILE A 278 16.05 10.52 -24.96
CA ILE A 278 14.76 11.17 -24.72
C ILE A 278 14.98 12.64 -24.33
N LYS A 279 14.30 13.57 -25.03
CA LYS A 279 14.21 15.00 -24.65
C LYS A 279 13.18 15.14 -23.54
N VAL A 280 13.60 15.60 -22.36
CA VAL A 280 12.75 15.80 -21.18
C VAL A 280 12.64 17.30 -20.90
N THR A 281 11.43 17.85 -20.96
CA THR A 281 11.14 19.28 -20.74
C THR A 281 10.20 19.44 -19.54
N VAL A 282 10.72 19.97 -18.44
CA VAL A 282 9.94 20.29 -17.23
C VAL A 282 9.43 21.72 -17.34
N VAL A 283 8.14 21.93 -17.08
CA VAL A 283 7.49 23.24 -17.20
C VAL A 283 6.65 23.59 -15.98
N ASP A 284 6.65 24.87 -15.60
CA ASP A 284 5.90 25.40 -14.46
C ASP A 284 5.42 26.82 -14.79
N VAL A 285 4.36 27.27 -14.13
CA VAL A 285 3.87 28.65 -14.23
C VAL A 285 4.69 29.61 -13.36
N ASN A 286 5.44 29.08 -12.39
CA ASN A 286 6.34 29.86 -11.55
C ASN A 286 7.70 30.07 -12.25
N GLU A 287 7.85 31.22 -12.90
CA GLU A 287 9.07 31.61 -13.60
C GLU A 287 10.30 31.65 -12.67
N ALA A 288 10.17 32.19 -11.45
CA ALA A 288 11.29 32.24 -10.49
C ALA A 288 11.80 30.84 -10.11
N ARG A 289 10.91 29.85 -10.00
CA ARG A 289 11.27 28.43 -9.79
C ARG A 289 11.97 27.84 -11.02
N ILE A 290 11.51 28.13 -12.24
CA ILE A 290 12.17 27.68 -13.47
C ILE A 290 13.57 28.31 -13.61
N ASN A 291 13.71 29.59 -13.27
CA ASN A 291 14.99 30.28 -13.27
C ASN A 291 15.96 29.67 -12.24
N ALA A 292 15.47 29.31 -11.05
CA ALA A 292 16.27 28.58 -10.05
C ALA A 292 16.72 27.19 -10.56
N TRP A 293 15.85 26.41 -11.21
CA TRP A 293 16.24 25.12 -11.85
C TRP A 293 17.26 25.27 -13.00
N ASN A 294 17.31 26.44 -13.63
CA ASN A 294 18.30 26.80 -14.64
C ASN A 294 19.57 27.45 -14.06
N SER A 295 19.64 27.68 -12.74
CA SER A 295 20.78 28.29 -12.03
C SER A 295 21.63 27.27 -11.28
N ASP A 296 22.74 27.70 -10.70
CA ASP A 296 23.64 26.86 -9.90
C ASP A 296 23.17 26.67 -8.44
N THR A 297 21.95 27.14 -8.12
CA THR A 297 21.27 26.93 -6.83
C THR A 297 19.83 26.47 -7.08
N LEU A 298 19.61 25.16 -6.96
CA LEU A 298 18.31 24.55 -7.24
C LEU A 298 17.24 24.99 -6.21
N PRO A 299 15.95 25.07 -6.60
CA PRO A 299 14.88 25.54 -5.72
C PRO A 299 14.45 24.52 -4.66
N ILE A 300 15.06 23.33 -4.63
CA ILE A 300 14.87 22.30 -3.60
C ILE A 300 16.23 21.67 -3.28
N TYR A 301 16.42 21.28 -2.02
CA TYR A 301 17.60 20.52 -1.57
C TYR A 301 17.25 19.03 -1.50
N GLU A 302 18.00 18.20 -2.22
CA GLU A 302 17.94 16.74 -2.17
C GLU A 302 19.38 16.20 -2.37
N PRO A 303 19.85 15.24 -1.54
CA PRO A 303 21.18 14.66 -1.69
C PRO A 303 21.38 14.00 -3.07
N GLY A 304 22.40 14.44 -3.81
CA GLY A 304 22.74 13.94 -5.14
C GLY A 304 21.89 14.51 -6.31
N LEU A 305 21.01 15.50 -6.06
CA LEU A 305 20.15 16.06 -7.11
C LEU A 305 20.91 17.02 -8.03
N GLN A 306 21.81 17.84 -7.48
CA GLN A 306 22.52 18.87 -8.23
C GLN A 306 23.39 18.25 -9.33
N GLU A 307 24.14 17.21 -8.97
CA GLU A 307 25.00 16.43 -9.85
C GLU A 307 24.20 15.72 -10.96
N VAL A 308 22.97 15.29 -10.66
CA VAL A 308 22.05 14.71 -11.66
C VAL A 308 21.59 15.79 -12.65
N VAL A 309 21.12 16.93 -12.15
CA VAL A 309 20.65 18.05 -13.00
C VAL A 309 21.78 18.56 -13.89
N GLU A 310 22.94 18.90 -13.33
CA GLU A 310 24.10 19.43 -14.06
C GLU A 310 24.62 18.44 -15.13
N SER A 311 24.50 17.13 -14.88
CA SER A 311 24.91 16.12 -15.87
C SER A 311 24.07 16.13 -17.16
N CYS A 312 22.82 16.62 -17.11
CA CYS A 312 21.83 16.51 -18.21
C CYS A 312 21.26 17.85 -18.71
N ARG A 313 21.29 18.90 -17.88
CA ARG A 313 20.72 20.22 -18.18
C ARG A 313 21.34 20.81 -19.45
N GLY A 314 20.49 21.25 -20.38
CA GLY A 314 20.89 21.78 -21.68
C GLY A 314 21.33 20.74 -22.72
N LYS A 315 21.43 19.45 -22.35
CA LYS A 315 21.72 18.34 -23.28
C LYS A 315 20.41 17.68 -23.73
N ASN A 316 19.72 17.06 -22.78
CA ASN A 316 18.41 16.45 -22.98
C ASN A 316 17.39 16.81 -21.88
N LEU A 317 17.83 17.39 -20.75
CA LEU A 317 16.96 17.97 -19.71
C LEU A 317 16.83 19.49 -19.90
N PHE A 318 15.61 20.00 -19.89
CA PHE A 318 15.30 21.42 -20.06
C PHE A 318 14.23 21.89 -19.07
N PHE A 319 14.36 23.10 -18.54
CA PHE A 319 13.34 23.76 -17.70
C PHE A 319 12.84 25.04 -18.38
N SER A 320 11.54 25.20 -18.54
CA SER A 320 10.94 26.31 -19.30
C SER A 320 9.56 26.76 -18.78
N THR A 321 9.17 28.00 -19.07
CA THR A 321 7.80 28.52 -18.87
C THR A 321 6.89 28.30 -20.09
N SER A 322 7.45 27.86 -21.24
CA SER A 322 6.73 27.58 -22.50
C SER A 322 5.91 26.27 -22.45
N ILE A 323 4.94 26.22 -21.54
CA ILE A 323 4.09 25.04 -21.28
C ILE A 323 3.38 24.55 -22.56
N ASP A 324 2.85 25.46 -23.39
CA ASP A 324 2.07 25.10 -24.57
C ASP A 324 2.93 24.49 -25.69
N ASP A 325 4.18 24.94 -25.85
CA ASP A 325 5.14 24.36 -26.80
C ASP A 325 5.58 22.96 -26.36
N ALA A 326 5.88 22.79 -25.06
CA ALA A 326 6.25 21.50 -24.50
C ALA A 326 5.11 20.46 -24.61
N ILE A 327 3.85 20.87 -24.38
CA ILE A 327 2.67 20.01 -24.63
C ILE A 327 2.54 19.66 -26.11
N ARG A 328 2.66 20.63 -27.02
CA ARG A 328 2.58 20.41 -28.47
C ARG A 328 3.63 19.42 -28.95
N GLU A 329 4.88 19.55 -28.50
CA GLU A 329 6.00 18.70 -28.88
C GLU A 329 5.95 17.26 -28.31
N ALA A 330 5.39 17.03 -27.13
CA ALA A 330 5.64 15.77 -26.39
C ALA A 330 4.83 14.55 -26.84
N ASP A 331 5.43 13.37 -26.73
CA ASP A 331 4.79 12.06 -26.88
C ASP A 331 4.09 11.62 -25.57
N LEU A 332 4.72 11.98 -24.44
CA LEU A 332 4.27 11.73 -23.08
C LEU A 332 4.20 13.05 -22.30
N VAL A 333 3.06 13.33 -21.66
CA VAL A 333 2.88 14.48 -20.76
C VAL A 333 2.62 13.98 -19.33
N PHE A 334 3.58 14.19 -18.43
CA PHE A 334 3.35 14.01 -17.00
C PHE A 334 2.59 15.21 -16.41
N ILE A 335 1.65 14.93 -15.52
CA ILE A 335 0.99 15.92 -14.66
C ILE A 335 1.51 15.71 -13.23
N SER A 336 2.28 16.68 -12.72
CA SER A 336 2.95 16.64 -11.41
C SER A 336 2.68 17.92 -10.61
N VAL A 337 1.42 18.36 -10.61
CA VAL A 337 0.97 19.59 -9.94
C VAL A 337 0.43 19.31 -8.54
N ASN A 338 0.44 20.34 -7.69
CA ASN A 338 -0.10 20.25 -6.35
C ASN A 338 -1.62 19.98 -6.38
N THR A 339 -2.08 19.06 -5.54
CA THR A 339 -3.51 18.86 -5.22
C THR A 339 -3.72 19.18 -3.74
N PRO A 340 -3.87 20.48 -3.38
CA PRO A 340 -3.94 20.93 -2.00
C PRO A 340 -5.28 20.53 -1.36
N THR A 341 -5.30 20.39 -0.04
CA THR A 341 -6.55 20.14 0.70
C THR A 341 -7.51 21.33 0.59
N LYS A 342 -8.80 21.08 0.34
CA LYS A 342 -9.82 22.12 0.19
C LYS A 342 -10.00 22.89 1.50
N THR A 343 -9.90 24.22 1.44
CA THR A 343 -10.11 25.11 2.60
C THR A 343 -11.58 25.50 2.84
N TYR A 344 -12.47 25.19 1.90
CA TYR A 344 -13.91 25.51 1.95
C TYR A 344 -14.80 24.49 1.22
N GLY A 345 -16.11 24.54 1.50
CA GLY A 345 -17.14 23.71 0.88
C GLY A 345 -17.12 22.24 1.32
N MET A 346 -17.81 21.37 0.58
CA MET A 346 -17.84 19.92 0.86
C MET A 346 -16.43 19.34 0.85
N GLY A 347 -16.08 18.59 1.90
CA GLY A 347 -14.74 18.04 2.09
C GLY A 347 -13.69 19.02 2.62
N LYS A 348 -14.10 20.19 3.14
CA LYS A 348 -13.17 21.13 3.83
C LYS A 348 -12.25 20.39 4.81
N GLY A 349 -10.96 20.69 4.73
CA GLY A 349 -9.91 20.13 5.59
C GLY A 349 -9.54 18.68 5.30
N ARG A 350 -10.16 17.99 4.33
CA ARG A 350 -9.94 16.54 4.10
C ARG A 350 -9.82 16.14 2.64
N ALA A 351 -10.73 16.59 1.78
CA ALA A 351 -10.70 16.30 0.34
C ALA A 351 -9.66 17.18 -0.38
N ALA A 352 -8.94 16.62 -1.34
CA ALA A 352 -8.06 17.40 -2.21
C ALA A 352 -8.83 18.21 -3.26
N ASP A 353 -8.24 19.32 -3.67
CA ASP A 353 -8.71 20.22 -4.72
C ASP A 353 -8.07 19.82 -6.06
N LEU A 354 -8.91 19.40 -7.02
CA LEU A 354 -8.47 18.95 -8.34
C LEU A 354 -8.34 20.09 -9.36
N LYS A 355 -8.56 21.37 -8.99
CA LYS A 355 -8.55 22.50 -9.95
C LYS A 355 -7.28 22.58 -10.82
N TYR A 356 -6.12 22.22 -10.28
CA TYR A 356 -4.86 22.23 -11.03
C TYR A 356 -4.73 21.03 -11.98
N ILE A 357 -5.23 19.85 -11.61
CA ILE A 357 -5.33 18.67 -12.49
C ILE A 357 -6.28 18.98 -13.66
N GLU A 358 -7.45 19.56 -13.36
CA GLU A 358 -8.43 20.00 -14.36
C GLU A 358 -7.85 21.07 -15.31
N ALA A 359 -7.18 22.09 -14.77
CA ALA A 359 -6.52 23.12 -15.59
C ALA A 359 -5.44 22.53 -16.50
N CYS A 360 -4.64 21.58 -16.01
CA CYS A 360 -3.65 20.87 -16.83
C CYS A 360 -4.33 20.04 -17.92
N ALA A 361 -5.35 19.25 -17.59
CA ALA A 361 -6.09 18.45 -18.58
C ALA A 361 -6.74 19.33 -19.66
N ARG A 362 -7.38 20.45 -19.29
CA ARG A 362 -7.95 21.41 -20.25
C ARG A 362 -6.87 22.01 -21.17
N ARG A 363 -5.72 22.43 -20.62
CA ARG A 363 -4.59 22.99 -21.40
C ARG A 363 -3.94 21.95 -22.31
N ILE A 364 -3.87 20.68 -21.88
CA ILE A 364 -3.42 19.55 -22.70
C ILE A 364 -4.38 19.31 -23.86
N ALA A 365 -5.69 19.20 -23.60
CA ALA A 365 -6.70 19.00 -24.65
C ALA A 365 -6.68 20.15 -25.67
N GLN A 366 -6.55 21.40 -25.20
CA GLN A 366 -6.44 22.59 -26.06
C GLN A 366 -5.22 22.53 -27.00
N ASN A 367 -4.03 22.21 -26.48
CA ASN A 367 -2.77 22.25 -27.23
C ASN A 367 -2.41 20.95 -27.96
N SER A 368 -3.11 19.84 -27.70
CA SER A 368 -2.80 18.55 -28.31
C SER A 368 -3.51 18.34 -29.65
N ASN A 369 -2.79 17.65 -30.54
CA ASN A 369 -3.26 16.96 -31.75
C ASN A 369 -2.42 15.67 -31.86
N GLY A 370 -2.88 14.67 -32.61
CA GLY A 370 -2.21 13.38 -32.75
C GLY A 370 -2.40 12.46 -31.54
N TYR A 371 -1.57 11.42 -31.46
CA TYR A 371 -1.51 10.49 -30.33
C TYR A 371 -0.58 11.02 -29.24
N LYS A 372 -1.04 11.09 -27.98
CA LYS A 372 -0.19 11.36 -26.81
C LYS A 372 -0.61 10.50 -25.62
N ILE A 373 0.36 10.20 -24.76
CA ILE A 373 0.12 9.57 -23.47
C ILE A 373 0.12 10.67 -22.41
N VAL A 374 -0.84 10.67 -21.49
CA VAL A 374 -0.93 11.61 -20.38
C VAL A 374 -0.91 10.85 -19.08
N THR A 375 0.07 11.13 -18.24
CA THR A 375 0.34 10.33 -17.04
C THR A 375 0.24 11.20 -15.78
N GLU A 376 -0.72 10.86 -14.94
CA GLU A 376 -0.83 11.34 -13.56
C GLU A 376 0.38 10.81 -12.76
N LYS A 377 1.14 11.71 -12.11
CA LYS A 377 2.43 11.39 -11.43
C LYS A 377 2.44 11.78 -9.95
N SER A 378 1.49 12.60 -9.53
CA SER A 378 1.37 13.22 -8.21
C SER A 378 0.64 12.33 -7.20
N THR A 379 0.59 12.74 -5.92
CA THR A 379 -0.27 12.08 -4.94
C THR A 379 -1.65 12.71 -4.97
N VAL A 380 -2.60 12.06 -5.64
CA VAL A 380 -3.97 12.56 -5.90
C VAL A 380 -4.99 11.59 -5.30
N PRO A 381 -6.17 12.04 -4.82
CA PRO A 381 -7.27 11.13 -4.50
C PRO A 381 -7.65 10.25 -5.70
N VAL A 382 -8.21 9.07 -5.39
CA VAL A 382 -8.83 8.19 -6.37
C VAL A 382 -9.88 8.97 -7.18
N ARG A 383 -10.00 8.66 -8.48
CA ARG A 383 -10.78 9.37 -9.53
C ARG A 383 -10.04 10.56 -10.18
N ALA A 384 -8.71 10.65 -10.03
CA ALA A 384 -7.90 11.65 -10.71
C ALA A 384 -7.90 11.44 -12.23
N ALA A 385 -7.54 10.23 -12.67
CA ALA A 385 -7.50 9.84 -14.07
C ALA A 385 -8.90 9.80 -14.70
N GLU A 386 -9.94 9.45 -13.93
CA GLU A 386 -11.34 9.57 -14.41
C GLU A 386 -11.70 11.02 -14.70
N SER A 387 -11.29 11.95 -13.83
CA SER A 387 -11.52 13.39 -14.02
C SER A 387 -10.77 13.93 -15.26
N ILE A 388 -9.53 13.49 -15.48
CA ILE A 388 -8.73 13.80 -16.68
C ILE A 388 -9.41 13.21 -17.93
N ARG A 389 -9.76 11.92 -17.93
CA ARG A 389 -10.40 11.22 -19.05
C ARG A 389 -11.72 11.88 -19.44
N ARG A 390 -12.59 12.18 -18.48
CA ARG A 390 -13.86 12.91 -18.71
C ARG A 390 -13.66 14.29 -19.35
N ILE A 391 -12.54 14.99 -19.07
CA ILE A 391 -12.20 16.24 -19.75
C ILE A 391 -11.77 15.98 -21.19
N PHE A 392 -10.97 14.94 -21.45
CA PHE A 392 -10.53 14.59 -22.81
C PHE A 392 -11.69 14.11 -23.68
N ASP A 393 -12.53 13.20 -23.19
CA ASP A 393 -13.70 12.67 -23.90
C ASP A 393 -14.65 13.81 -24.35
N ALA A 394 -14.87 14.79 -23.46
CA ALA A 394 -15.71 15.96 -23.70
C ALA A 394 -15.04 17.07 -24.57
N ASN A 395 -13.74 16.95 -24.89
CA ASN A 395 -12.98 17.92 -25.69
C ASN A 395 -12.20 17.22 -26.83
N THR A 396 -12.78 16.15 -27.36
CA THR A 396 -12.23 15.38 -28.50
C THR A 396 -12.11 16.24 -29.77
N LYS A 397 -11.13 15.91 -30.62
CA LYS A 397 -10.89 16.55 -31.92
C LYS A 397 -10.64 15.47 -32.97
N PRO A 398 -10.85 15.75 -34.27
CA PRO A 398 -10.36 14.88 -35.35
C PRO A 398 -8.86 14.62 -35.19
N ASN A 399 -8.46 13.34 -35.26
CA ASN A 399 -7.07 12.88 -35.11
C ASN A 399 -6.40 13.22 -33.75
N LEU A 400 -7.17 13.39 -32.67
CA LEU A 400 -6.64 13.47 -31.30
C LEU A 400 -6.94 12.17 -30.54
N ASP A 401 -5.89 11.52 -30.03
CA ASP A 401 -5.98 10.34 -29.16
C ASP A 401 -5.14 10.59 -27.90
N LEU A 402 -5.78 10.52 -26.73
CA LEU A 402 -5.18 10.83 -25.43
C LEU A 402 -5.38 9.66 -24.47
N GLN A 403 -4.32 8.87 -24.28
CA GLN A 403 -4.33 7.73 -23.37
C GLN A 403 -3.94 8.16 -21.95
N VAL A 404 -4.83 7.95 -20.98
CA VAL A 404 -4.62 8.36 -19.57
C VAL A 404 -4.03 7.23 -18.76
N LEU A 405 -2.90 7.49 -18.09
CA LEU A 405 -2.24 6.58 -17.15
C LEU A 405 -2.13 7.21 -15.75
N SER A 406 -1.96 6.34 -14.75
CA SER A 406 -1.52 6.70 -13.39
C SER A 406 -0.14 6.09 -13.15
N ASN A 407 0.81 6.87 -12.63
CA ASN A 407 2.17 6.42 -12.30
C ASN A 407 2.64 7.05 -10.98
N PRO A 408 2.06 6.66 -9.83
CA PRO A 408 2.28 7.34 -8.57
C PRO A 408 3.75 7.30 -8.13
N GLU A 409 4.20 8.40 -7.55
CA GLU A 409 5.55 8.49 -7.01
C GLU A 409 5.69 7.80 -5.64
N PHE A 410 6.86 7.23 -5.35
CA PHE A 410 7.18 6.55 -4.08
C PHE A 410 8.46 7.06 -3.39
N LEU A 411 9.16 8.05 -3.96
CA LEU A 411 10.27 8.73 -3.30
C LEU A 411 9.89 9.30 -1.92
N ALA A 412 10.87 9.39 -1.03
CA ALA A 412 10.80 10.21 0.19
C ALA A 412 11.78 11.39 0.11
N GLU A 413 11.37 12.54 0.63
CA GLU A 413 12.23 13.73 0.68
C GLU A 413 13.48 13.47 1.54
N GLY A 414 14.64 13.94 1.11
CA GLY A 414 15.96 13.63 1.66
C GLY A 414 16.56 12.29 1.17
N THR A 415 15.82 11.48 0.40
CA THR A 415 16.34 10.26 -0.26
C THR A 415 15.97 10.18 -1.75
N ALA A 416 15.44 11.25 -2.35
CA ALA A 416 14.69 11.17 -3.61
C ALA A 416 15.49 10.54 -4.76
N ILE A 417 16.76 10.90 -4.92
CA ILE A 417 17.63 10.40 -5.99
C ILE A 417 17.96 8.92 -5.82
N LYS A 418 18.08 8.44 -4.58
CA LYS A 418 18.30 7.01 -4.28
C LYS A 418 17.04 6.21 -4.62
N ASP A 419 15.89 6.70 -4.21
CA ASP A 419 14.59 6.04 -4.38
C ASP A 419 14.20 5.98 -5.87
N LEU A 420 14.50 7.03 -6.66
CA LEU A 420 14.26 7.07 -8.11
C LEU A 420 15.23 6.19 -8.91
N LYS A 421 16.49 6.03 -8.46
CA LYS A 421 17.50 5.21 -9.14
C LYS A 421 17.39 3.72 -8.83
N ASN A 422 16.97 3.35 -7.62
CA ASN A 422 16.74 1.96 -7.23
C ASN A 422 15.42 1.82 -6.44
N PRO A 423 14.26 2.01 -7.10
CA PRO A 423 12.96 1.93 -6.44
C PRO A 423 12.70 0.51 -5.91
N ASP A 424 11.93 0.37 -4.82
CA ASP A 424 11.36 -0.92 -4.42
C ASP A 424 10.50 -1.51 -5.56
N ARG A 425 9.73 -0.64 -6.22
CA ARG A 425 8.82 -0.91 -7.34
C ARG A 425 8.46 0.38 -8.09
N VAL A 426 8.19 0.27 -9.38
CA VAL A 426 7.45 1.26 -10.17
C VAL A 426 6.03 0.74 -10.34
N LEU A 427 5.02 1.61 -10.24
CA LEU A 427 3.61 1.25 -10.42
C LEU A 427 3.03 2.02 -11.59
N ILE A 428 2.38 1.33 -12.54
CA ILE A 428 1.73 1.93 -13.71
C ILE A 428 0.30 1.38 -13.82
N GLY A 429 -0.68 2.26 -13.69
CA GLY A 429 -2.09 2.00 -13.96
C GLY A 429 -2.49 2.50 -15.33
N GLY A 430 -3.23 1.71 -16.10
CA GLY A 430 -3.86 2.14 -17.35
C GLY A 430 -5.12 1.34 -17.69
N ASP A 431 -5.86 1.75 -18.71
CA ASP A 431 -7.08 1.06 -19.14
C ASP A 431 -6.80 -0.37 -19.61
N ASP A 432 -7.74 -1.29 -19.34
CA ASP A 432 -7.74 -2.66 -19.89
C ASP A 432 -8.31 -2.66 -21.33
N SER A 433 -7.63 -1.92 -22.21
CA SER A 433 -7.96 -1.76 -23.62
C SER A 433 -6.69 -1.89 -24.48
N PRO A 434 -6.78 -2.22 -25.78
CA PRO A 434 -5.60 -2.40 -26.63
C PRO A 434 -4.65 -1.17 -26.65
N GLU A 435 -5.24 0.03 -26.71
CA GLU A 435 -4.50 1.31 -26.71
C GLU A 435 -4.03 1.71 -25.30
N GLY A 436 -4.83 1.47 -24.25
CA GLY A 436 -4.40 1.65 -22.87
C GLY A 436 -3.19 0.79 -22.53
N GLN A 437 -3.23 -0.50 -22.89
CA GLN A 437 -2.12 -1.43 -22.68
C GLN A 437 -0.90 -1.11 -23.58
N LYS A 438 -1.09 -0.47 -24.74
CA LYS A 438 0.00 0.08 -25.59
C LYS A 438 0.66 1.29 -24.91
N ALA A 439 -0.11 2.20 -24.33
CA ALA A 439 0.40 3.32 -23.55
C ALA A 439 1.16 2.85 -22.29
N VAL A 440 0.62 1.86 -21.56
CA VAL A 440 1.31 1.21 -20.43
C VAL A 440 2.66 0.64 -20.88
N ARG A 441 2.71 -0.15 -21.97
CA ARG A 441 3.97 -0.71 -22.49
C ARG A 441 4.98 0.36 -22.89
N ALA A 442 4.54 1.47 -23.50
CA ALA A 442 5.43 2.57 -23.86
C ALA A 442 6.06 3.23 -22.61
N LEU A 443 5.28 3.44 -21.54
CA LEU A 443 5.81 3.97 -20.28
C LEU A 443 6.71 2.96 -19.55
N CYS A 444 6.40 1.65 -19.59
CA CYS A 444 7.30 0.61 -19.09
C CYS A 444 8.65 0.66 -19.82
N ALA A 445 8.66 0.80 -21.15
CA ALA A 445 9.89 0.87 -21.95
C ALA A 445 10.80 2.05 -21.55
N VAL A 446 10.25 3.17 -21.06
CA VAL A 446 11.06 4.26 -20.47
C VAL A 446 11.74 3.78 -19.19
N TYR A 447 10.97 3.25 -18.23
CA TYR A 447 11.53 2.76 -16.95
C TYR A 447 12.50 1.58 -17.10
N GLU A 448 12.29 0.69 -18.09
CA GLU A 448 13.16 -0.46 -18.40
C GLU A 448 14.59 -0.07 -18.83
N HIS A 449 14.89 1.22 -19.04
CA HIS A 449 16.28 1.70 -19.24
C HIS A 449 17.15 1.59 -17.96
N TRP A 450 16.56 1.59 -16.76
CA TRP A 450 17.31 1.43 -15.49
C TRP A 450 16.61 0.62 -14.40
N VAL A 451 15.29 0.43 -14.48
CA VAL A 451 14.50 -0.35 -13.52
C VAL A 451 14.31 -1.78 -14.06
N PRO A 452 14.75 -2.83 -13.32
CA PRO A 452 14.48 -4.22 -13.68
C PRO A 452 12.99 -4.50 -13.84
N LYS A 453 12.63 -5.25 -14.89
CA LYS A 453 11.24 -5.45 -15.33
C LYS A 453 10.34 -6.06 -14.25
N GLU A 454 10.88 -6.92 -13.40
CA GLU A 454 10.21 -7.54 -12.26
C GLU A 454 9.83 -6.55 -11.14
N LYS A 455 10.43 -5.35 -11.13
CA LYS A 455 10.03 -4.24 -10.26
C LYS A 455 8.96 -3.33 -10.88
N ILE A 456 8.58 -3.53 -12.14
CA ILE A 456 7.59 -2.69 -12.84
C ILE A 456 6.22 -3.37 -12.80
N LEU A 457 5.37 -2.89 -11.89
CA LEU A 457 4.04 -3.43 -11.63
C LEU A 457 3.00 -2.71 -12.51
N THR A 458 2.37 -3.46 -13.41
CA THR A 458 1.28 -2.96 -14.27
C THR A 458 -0.08 -3.38 -13.73
N THR A 459 -1.05 -2.47 -13.73
CA THR A 459 -2.40 -2.69 -13.21
C THR A 459 -3.42 -1.75 -13.87
N ASN A 460 -4.67 -1.73 -13.40
CA ASN A 460 -5.65 -0.75 -13.86
C ASN A 460 -5.48 0.61 -13.15
N THR A 461 -5.97 1.69 -13.77
CA THR A 461 -5.76 3.07 -13.29
C THR A 461 -6.26 3.31 -11.86
N TRP A 462 -7.42 2.76 -11.49
CA TRP A 462 -7.98 2.86 -10.13
C TRP A 462 -7.16 2.10 -9.09
N SER A 463 -6.73 0.88 -9.41
CA SER A 463 -5.85 0.08 -8.54
C SER A 463 -4.52 0.79 -8.28
N SER A 464 -4.00 1.54 -9.25
CA SER A 464 -2.79 2.35 -9.12
C SER A 464 -2.97 3.51 -8.13
N GLU A 465 -3.99 4.35 -8.34
CA GLU A 465 -4.32 5.48 -7.45
C GLU A 465 -4.57 5.01 -6.00
N LEU A 466 -5.43 3.99 -5.83
CA LEU A 466 -5.77 3.47 -4.50
C LEU A 466 -4.57 2.84 -3.79
N SER A 467 -3.70 2.14 -4.52
CA SER A 467 -2.49 1.54 -3.96
C SER A 467 -1.51 2.58 -3.41
N LYS A 468 -1.46 3.79 -3.98
CA LYS A 468 -0.65 4.90 -3.44
C LYS A 468 -1.20 5.41 -2.11
N LEU A 469 -2.50 5.71 -2.03
CA LEU A 469 -3.14 6.17 -0.79
C LEU A 469 -3.03 5.10 0.31
N ALA A 470 -3.32 3.84 -0.02
CA ALA A 470 -3.21 2.73 0.92
C ALA A 470 -1.77 2.57 1.43
N ALA A 471 -0.76 2.56 0.56
CA ALA A 471 0.64 2.44 0.98
C ALA A 471 1.05 3.57 1.94
N ASN A 472 0.69 4.82 1.64
CA ASN A 472 0.98 5.95 2.51
C ASN A 472 0.21 5.87 3.85
N ALA A 473 -1.05 5.41 3.84
CA ALA A 473 -1.84 5.19 5.06
C ALA A 473 -1.27 4.07 5.96
N PHE A 474 -0.80 2.96 5.38
CA PHE A 474 -0.11 1.89 6.13
C PHE A 474 1.21 2.38 6.75
N LEU A 475 1.98 3.24 6.07
CA LEU A 475 3.20 3.84 6.64
C LEU A 475 2.88 4.78 7.81
N ALA A 476 1.88 5.65 7.67
CA ALA A 476 1.40 6.53 8.74
C ALA A 476 0.83 5.74 9.94
N GLN A 477 0.11 4.64 9.66
CA GLN A 477 -0.42 3.74 10.69
C GLN A 477 0.70 3.11 11.53
N ARG A 478 1.81 2.66 10.93
CA ARG A 478 2.95 2.09 11.69
C ARG A 478 3.55 3.08 12.69
N ILE A 479 3.75 4.33 12.27
CA ILE A 479 4.23 5.41 13.16
C ILE A 479 3.21 5.66 14.28
N SER A 480 1.92 5.71 13.95
CA SER A 480 0.84 5.94 14.91
C SER A 480 0.72 4.82 15.94
N SER A 481 0.87 3.56 15.51
CA SER A 481 0.86 2.38 16.38
C SER A 481 2.06 2.33 17.31
N ILE A 482 3.27 2.66 16.86
CA ILE A 482 4.41 2.71 17.80
C ILE A 482 4.35 3.94 18.72
N ASN A 483 3.77 5.05 18.26
CA ASN A 483 3.49 6.22 19.09
C ASN A 483 2.43 5.93 20.17
N SER A 484 1.37 5.17 19.89
CA SER A 484 0.41 4.76 20.92
C SER A 484 1.05 3.86 21.98
N ILE A 485 1.92 2.92 21.55
CA ILE A 485 2.74 2.10 22.46
C ILE A 485 3.72 2.96 23.26
N SER A 486 4.27 4.06 22.70
CA SER A 486 5.16 4.96 23.44
C SER A 486 4.50 5.55 24.71
N ALA A 487 3.22 5.93 24.64
CA ALA A 487 2.48 6.41 25.82
C ALA A 487 2.29 5.30 26.87
N LEU A 488 2.08 4.05 26.45
CA LEU A 488 1.99 2.90 27.35
C LEU A 488 3.35 2.57 28.00
N CYS A 489 4.45 2.69 27.27
CA CYS A 489 5.82 2.56 27.81
C CYS A 489 6.10 3.61 28.89
N GLU A 490 5.75 4.89 28.66
CA GLU A 490 5.90 5.98 29.63
C GLU A 490 5.12 5.71 30.93
N ALA A 491 3.89 5.20 30.84
CA ALA A 491 3.10 4.84 32.02
C ALA A 491 3.65 3.61 32.77
N THR A 492 3.98 2.54 32.05
CA THR A 492 4.36 1.25 32.65
C THR A 492 5.79 1.22 33.18
N GLY A 493 6.75 1.76 32.42
CA GLY A 493 8.19 1.69 32.73
C GLY A 493 9.02 0.93 31.70
N ALA A 494 8.41 0.43 30.61
CA ALA A 494 9.15 -0.09 29.46
C ALA A 494 9.81 1.05 28.65
N ASP A 495 10.73 0.70 27.75
CA ASP A 495 11.26 1.62 26.74
C ASP A 495 10.76 1.25 25.34
N VAL A 496 10.18 2.22 24.63
CA VAL A 496 9.59 2.01 23.29
C VAL A 496 10.62 1.53 22.27
N GLU A 497 11.90 1.90 22.39
CA GLU A 497 12.94 1.45 21.44
C GLU A 497 13.24 -0.05 21.62
N GLU A 498 13.12 -0.59 22.83
CA GLU A 498 13.26 -2.03 23.08
C GLU A 498 12.06 -2.80 22.54
N VAL A 499 10.85 -2.27 22.75
CA VAL A 499 9.60 -2.84 22.23
C VAL A 499 9.57 -2.78 20.70
N ALA A 500 9.96 -1.66 20.10
CA ALA A 500 10.07 -1.49 18.64
C ALA A 500 11.09 -2.46 18.03
N ARG A 501 12.26 -2.62 18.68
CA ARG A 501 13.29 -3.58 18.28
C ARG A 501 12.76 -5.01 18.31
N ALA A 502 12.11 -5.42 19.41
CA ALA A 502 11.55 -6.75 19.56
C ALA A 502 10.48 -7.04 18.48
N ILE A 503 9.50 -6.15 18.33
CA ILE A 503 8.45 -6.24 17.30
C ILE A 503 9.06 -6.30 15.89
N GLY A 504 10.07 -5.47 15.63
CA GLY A 504 10.76 -5.38 14.35
C GLY A 504 11.59 -6.61 13.95
N THR A 505 11.85 -7.55 14.86
CA THR A 505 12.52 -8.82 14.51
C THR A 505 11.62 -9.81 13.78
N ASP A 506 10.29 -9.71 13.93
CA ASP A 506 9.36 -10.53 13.17
C ASP A 506 9.33 -10.04 11.71
N GLN A 507 9.86 -10.85 10.79
CA GLN A 507 9.95 -10.50 9.36
C GLN A 507 8.58 -10.23 8.70
N ARG A 508 7.47 -10.69 9.31
CA ARG A 508 6.10 -10.39 8.86
C ARG A 508 5.69 -8.95 9.16
N ILE A 509 6.33 -8.33 10.16
CA ILE A 509 6.13 -6.93 10.55
C ILE A 509 7.25 -6.06 9.99
N GLY A 510 8.50 -6.50 10.09
CA GLY A 510 9.71 -5.79 9.65
C GLY A 510 10.04 -4.58 10.53
N ASN A 511 11.31 -4.16 10.50
CA ASN A 511 11.87 -3.12 11.39
C ASN A 511 11.68 -1.66 10.91
N LYS A 512 11.34 -1.43 9.64
CA LYS A 512 11.16 -0.08 9.07
C LYS A 512 9.92 0.63 9.64
N PHE A 513 9.93 1.96 9.74
CA PHE A 513 8.79 2.77 10.20
C PHE A 513 8.28 2.43 11.62
N LEU A 514 9.15 1.93 12.51
CA LEU A 514 8.87 1.67 13.93
C LEU A 514 9.64 2.62 14.89
N LYS A 515 10.08 3.79 14.41
CA LYS A 515 10.74 4.81 15.24
C LYS A 515 9.68 5.71 15.87
N ALA A 516 9.61 5.74 17.20
CA ALA A 516 8.69 6.63 17.92
C ALA A 516 9.13 8.10 17.81
N SER A 517 8.18 9.02 17.80
CA SER A 517 8.44 10.46 17.62
C SER A 517 7.30 11.32 18.17
N VAL A 518 7.51 12.63 18.24
CA VAL A 518 6.50 13.66 18.61
C VAL A 518 5.26 13.67 17.69
N GLY A 519 5.39 13.09 16.49
CA GLY A 519 4.31 12.92 15.53
C GLY A 519 4.88 13.01 14.11
N PHE A 520 4.31 12.25 13.17
CA PHE A 520 4.67 12.38 11.76
C PHE A 520 4.21 13.73 11.19
N GLY A 521 4.87 14.15 10.12
CA GLY A 521 4.53 15.33 9.32
C GLY A 521 4.82 15.08 7.84
N GLY A 522 5.03 16.15 7.09
CA GLY A 522 5.25 16.11 5.65
C GLY A 522 3.94 16.11 4.86
N SER A 523 3.99 16.63 3.65
CA SER A 523 2.80 16.90 2.81
C SER A 523 1.96 15.68 2.38
N CYS A 524 2.45 14.46 2.61
CA CYS A 524 1.78 13.21 2.20
C CYS A 524 0.85 12.65 3.30
N PHE A 525 1.40 12.14 4.41
CA PHE A 525 0.66 11.21 5.30
C PHE A 525 -0.66 11.76 5.83
N GLN A 526 -0.68 12.99 6.36
CA GLN A 526 -1.89 13.57 6.93
C GLN A 526 -2.95 13.83 5.84
N LYS A 527 -2.53 14.38 4.69
CA LYS A 527 -3.38 14.60 3.52
C LYS A 527 -3.98 13.30 2.99
N ASP A 528 -3.15 12.28 2.79
CA ASP A 528 -3.54 11.06 2.08
C ASP A 528 -4.50 10.21 2.90
N VAL A 529 -4.27 10.10 4.22
CA VAL A 529 -5.21 9.46 5.14
C VAL A 529 -6.53 10.22 5.20
N LEU A 530 -6.52 11.56 5.30
CA LEU A 530 -7.76 12.34 5.31
C LEU A 530 -8.53 12.26 3.96
N ASN A 531 -7.83 12.12 2.84
CA ASN A 531 -8.44 11.85 1.54
C ASN A 531 -9.04 10.43 1.48
N LEU A 532 -8.37 9.42 2.05
CA LEU A 532 -8.88 8.06 2.17
C LEU A 532 -10.13 7.99 3.06
N VAL A 533 -10.13 8.68 4.21
CA VAL A 533 -11.30 8.82 5.10
C VAL A 533 -12.47 9.47 4.36
N TYR A 534 -12.24 10.59 3.66
CA TYR A 534 -13.27 11.28 2.88
C TYR A 534 -13.79 10.42 1.71
N LEU A 535 -12.92 9.65 1.04
CA LEU A 535 -13.32 8.70 0.00
C LEU A 535 -14.22 7.59 0.57
N CYS A 536 -13.87 7.03 1.73
CA CYS A 536 -14.70 6.04 2.40
C CYS A 536 -16.08 6.60 2.80
N GLU A 537 -16.16 7.83 3.28
CA GLU A 537 -17.45 8.50 3.53
C GLU A 537 -18.26 8.71 2.25
N ALA A 538 -17.63 9.20 1.18
CA ALA A 538 -18.28 9.42 -0.11
C ALA A 538 -18.75 8.13 -0.80
N LEU A 539 -18.16 6.97 -0.43
CA LEU A 539 -18.58 5.63 -0.84
C LEU A 539 -19.52 4.94 0.16
N ASN A 540 -19.98 5.65 1.20
CA ASN A 540 -20.85 5.14 2.26
C ASN A 540 -20.27 3.94 3.03
N LEU A 541 -18.98 4.01 3.37
CA LEU A 541 -18.21 3.03 4.15
C LEU A 541 -17.69 3.64 5.47
N PRO A 542 -18.57 4.09 6.38
CA PRO A 542 -18.16 4.83 7.58
C PRO A 542 -17.34 3.98 8.59
N GLU A 543 -17.43 2.66 8.52
CA GLU A 543 -16.57 1.70 9.24
C GLU A 543 -15.10 1.85 8.84
N VAL A 544 -14.85 1.97 7.53
CA VAL A 544 -13.50 2.09 6.97
C VAL A 544 -12.96 3.51 7.18
N ALA A 545 -13.84 4.51 7.08
CA ALA A 545 -13.51 5.90 7.41
C ALA A 545 -13.04 6.05 8.87
N ARG A 546 -13.82 5.57 9.84
CA ARG A 546 -13.44 5.70 11.27
C ARG A 546 -12.19 4.90 11.64
N TYR A 547 -11.92 3.78 10.97
CA TYR A 547 -10.70 3.00 11.16
C TYR A 547 -9.44 3.79 10.76
N TRP A 548 -9.44 4.42 9.59
CA TRP A 548 -8.28 5.20 9.13
C TRP A 548 -8.15 6.56 9.83
N GLN A 549 -9.26 7.17 10.28
CA GLN A 549 -9.24 8.43 11.02
C GLN A 549 -8.39 8.35 12.31
N GLN A 550 -8.38 7.19 12.99
CA GLN A 550 -7.59 6.95 14.19
C GLN A 550 -6.07 7.11 13.99
N VAL A 551 -5.57 7.00 12.75
CA VAL A 551 -4.16 7.28 12.42
C VAL A 551 -3.83 8.77 12.60
N ILE A 552 -4.79 9.66 12.34
CA ILE A 552 -4.66 11.11 12.55
C ILE A 552 -4.90 11.45 14.02
N ASP A 553 -5.97 10.91 14.60
CA ASP A 553 -6.36 11.19 15.99
C ASP A 553 -5.22 10.84 16.98
N MET A 554 -4.52 9.73 16.71
CA MET A 554 -3.34 9.29 17.49
C MET A 554 -2.11 10.18 17.26
N ASN A 555 -1.90 10.69 16.05
CA ASN A 555 -0.80 11.62 15.76
C ASN A 555 -0.99 12.97 16.47
N ASP A 556 -2.22 13.49 16.48
CA ASP A 556 -2.55 14.73 17.18
C ASP A 556 -2.59 14.55 18.69
N TYR A 557 -2.96 13.35 19.20
CA TYR A 557 -2.77 13.00 20.60
C TYR A 557 -1.28 12.99 20.99
N GLN A 558 -0.39 12.39 20.18
CA GLN A 558 1.05 12.38 20.42
C GLN A 558 1.63 13.80 20.45
N ARG A 559 1.24 14.68 19.51
CA ARG A 559 1.62 16.09 19.50
C ARG A 559 1.14 16.81 20.78
N ARG A 560 -0.14 16.71 21.12
CA ARG A 560 -0.74 17.36 22.31
C ARG A 560 -0.07 16.91 23.61
N ARG A 561 0.04 15.60 23.85
CA ARG A 561 0.59 15.08 25.13
C ARG A 561 2.05 15.45 25.34
N PHE A 562 2.84 15.59 24.27
CA PHE A 562 4.23 16.01 24.38
C PHE A 562 4.34 17.50 24.76
N ALA A 563 3.49 18.36 24.20
CA ALA A 563 3.38 19.75 24.63
C ALA A 563 2.89 19.86 26.10
N SER A 564 1.86 19.12 26.49
CA SER A 564 1.40 19.06 27.89
C SER A 564 2.54 18.67 28.84
N ARG A 565 3.28 17.60 28.52
CA ARG A 565 4.42 17.13 29.34
C ARG A 565 5.53 18.18 29.51
N ILE A 566 5.77 19.03 28.51
CA ILE A 566 6.70 20.18 28.62
C ILE A 566 6.16 21.22 29.61
N ILE A 567 4.86 21.53 29.53
CA ILE A 567 4.20 22.51 30.42
C ILE A 567 4.13 21.98 31.86
N ASP A 568 3.77 20.72 32.05
CA ASP A 568 3.67 20.01 33.33
C ASP A 568 5.02 20.06 34.08
N SER A 569 6.09 19.60 33.42
CA SER A 569 7.45 19.59 33.99
C SER A 569 8.05 20.98 34.19
N LEU A 570 7.57 21.99 33.44
CA LEU A 570 7.84 23.41 33.69
C LEU A 570 6.90 24.05 34.73
N PHE A 571 6.28 23.25 35.59
CA PHE A 571 5.45 23.65 36.74
C PHE A 571 4.11 24.30 36.36
N ASN A 572 3.46 23.80 35.30
CA ASN A 572 2.16 24.28 34.80
C ASN A 572 2.14 25.78 34.41
N THR A 573 3.28 26.34 34.03
CA THR A 573 3.36 27.71 33.52
C THR A 573 4.59 27.89 32.63
N VAL A 574 4.39 28.37 31.40
CA VAL A 574 5.49 28.72 30.47
C VAL A 574 5.49 30.18 30.04
N THR A 575 4.52 30.98 30.50
CA THR A 575 4.44 32.43 30.29
C THR A 575 5.77 33.13 30.54
N ASP A 576 6.21 33.93 29.56
CA ASP A 576 7.49 34.66 29.55
C ASP A 576 8.78 33.80 29.63
N LYS A 577 8.69 32.48 29.82
CA LYS A 577 9.86 31.59 29.87
C LYS A 577 10.48 31.41 28.49
N LYS A 578 11.79 31.62 28.37
CA LYS A 578 12.56 31.23 27.18
C LYS A 578 12.62 29.70 27.08
N ILE A 579 12.23 29.16 25.92
CA ILE A 579 12.33 27.74 25.53
C ILE A 579 13.05 27.69 24.18
N ALA A 580 14.05 26.81 24.04
CA ALA A 580 14.73 26.56 22.79
C ALA A 580 14.01 25.45 22.01
N ILE A 581 13.71 25.67 20.72
CA ILE A 581 13.16 24.67 19.81
C ILE A 581 14.25 24.31 18.79
N LEU A 582 14.76 23.09 18.84
CA LEU A 582 15.76 22.58 17.90
C LEU A 582 15.09 21.68 16.85
N GLY A 583 15.13 22.13 15.61
CA GLY A 583 14.51 21.47 14.46
C GLY A 583 13.10 21.98 14.16
N PHE A 584 12.89 22.47 12.93
CA PHE A 584 11.61 22.96 12.43
C PHE A 584 11.13 22.20 11.19
N ALA A 585 12.04 21.64 10.38
CA ALA A 585 11.68 20.75 9.27
C ALA A 585 10.92 19.50 9.77
N PHE A 586 10.03 18.93 8.95
CA PHE A 586 9.20 17.80 9.41
C PHE A 586 10.00 16.51 9.70
N LYS A 587 11.16 16.38 9.06
CA LYS A 587 12.20 15.36 9.23
C LYS A 587 13.58 15.99 8.95
N LYS A 588 14.67 15.29 9.24
CA LYS A 588 16.01 15.74 8.83
C LYS A 588 16.22 15.69 7.31
N ASP A 589 17.30 16.32 6.85
CA ASP A 589 17.79 16.32 5.47
C ASP A 589 16.85 16.98 4.42
N THR A 590 15.86 17.75 4.86
CA THR A 590 15.00 18.60 4.01
C THR A 590 14.84 20.00 4.63
N GLY A 591 14.46 20.99 3.81
CA GLY A 591 13.98 22.30 4.28
C GLY A 591 12.45 22.39 4.38
N ASP A 592 11.73 21.30 4.15
CA ASP A 592 10.26 21.29 4.18
C ASP A 592 9.66 21.30 5.59
N THR A 593 8.67 22.17 5.77
CA THR A 593 7.94 22.41 7.01
C THR A 593 6.48 21.93 6.97
N ARG A 594 5.95 21.53 5.79
CA ARG A 594 4.54 21.17 5.62
C ARG A 594 4.12 20.07 6.61
N GLU A 595 3.10 20.35 7.42
CA GLU A 595 2.62 19.48 8.51
C GLU A 595 3.68 19.08 9.55
N SER A 596 4.78 19.84 9.68
CA SER A 596 5.81 19.60 10.67
C SER A 596 5.24 19.67 12.09
N SER A 597 5.49 18.64 12.89
CA SER A 597 5.12 18.62 14.30
C SER A 597 5.76 19.77 15.09
N SER A 598 6.88 20.34 14.62
CA SER A 598 7.48 21.55 15.22
C SER A 598 6.54 22.77 15.18
N ILE A 599 5.70 22.92 14.14
CA ILE A 599 4.69 23.98 14.06
C ILE A 599 3.66 23.79 15.17
N TYR A 600 3.12 22.58 15.30
CA TYR A 600 2.11 22.23 16.29
C TYR A 600 2.61 22.36 17.74
N ILE A 601 3.84 21.90 18.03
CA ILE A 601 4.45 22.08 19.37
C ILE A 601 4.76 23.55 19.66
N SER A 602 5.29 24.30 18.68
CA SER A 602 5.52 25.75 18.83
C SER A 602 4.22 26.48 19.14
N LYS A 603 3.13 26.16 18.44
CA LYS A 603 1.80 26.70 18.73
C LYS A 603 1.39 26.45 20.18
N TYR A 604 1.36 25.19 20.64
CA TYR A 604 0.88 24.88 21.99
C TYR A 604 1.68 25.61 23.09
N LEU A 605 2.97 25.90 22.85
CA LEU A 605 3.79 26.70 23.78
C LEU A 605 3.56 28.21 23.62
N MET A 606 3.26 28.72 22.42
CA MET A 606 2.88 30.12 22.17
C MET A 606 1.50 30.47 22.73
N ASP A 607 0.54 29.53 22.73
CA ASP A 607 -0.79 29.68 23.32
C ASP A 607 -0.70 29.87 24.85
N GLU A 608 0.28 29.22 25.49
CA GLU A 608 0.65 29.37 26.90
C GLU A 608 1.65 30.52 27.17
N GLY A 609 1.96 31.35 26.16
CA GLY A 609 2.78 32.56 26.30
C GLY A 609 4.30 32.34 26.45
N ALA A 610 4.83 31.18 26.04
CA ALA A 610 6.27 30.93 26.05
C ALA A 610 7.04 31.78 25.02
N LYS A 611 8.30 32.10 25.31
CA LYS A 611 9.22 32.77 24.39
C LYS A 611 10.08 31.74 23.68
N LEU A 612 9.74 31.45 22.43
CA LEU A 612 10.41 30.43 21.64
C LEU A 612 11.64 31.00 20.93
N HIS A 613 12.78 30.35 21.12
CA HIS A 613 13.97 30.55 20.29
C HIS A 613 14.15 29.33 19.39
N ILE A 614 13.85 29.48 18.10
CA ILE A 614 13.83 28.39 17.13
C ILE A 614 15.15 28.38 16.35
N TYR A 615 15.75 27.19 16.19
CA TYR A 615 16.89 26.95 15.30
C TYR A 615 16.65 25.71 14.44
N ASP A 616 16.88 25.83 13.13
CA ASP A 616 16.93 24.72 12.17
C ASP A 616 18.05 24.99 11.15
N PRO A 617 18.88 24.00 10.78
CA PRO A 617 20.02 24.21 9.89
C PRO A 617 19.67 24.39 8.39
N LYS A 618 18.40 24.20 7.97
CA LYS A 618 17.99 24.26 6.55
C LYS A 618 16.70 25.02 6.27
N VAL A 619 15.78 25.16 7.22
CA VAL A 619 14.53 25.92 7.01
C VAL A 619 14.81 27.44 6.97
N PRO A 620 14.38 28.19 5.92
CA PRO A 620 14.50 29.64 5.87
C PRO A 620 13.73 30.34 7.00
N LYS A 621 14.30 31.40 7.56
CA LYS A 621 13.67 32.22 8.62
C LYS A 621 12.27 32.68 8.25
N GLU A 622 12.10 33.10 7.01
CA GLU A 622 10.86 33.64 6.45
C GLU A 622 9.76 32.56 6.39
N GLN A 623 10.14 31.29 6.15
CA GLN A 623 9.22 30.16 6.16
C GLN A 623 8.72 29.85 7.58
N ILE A 624 9.62 29.84 8.58
CA ILE A 624 9.24 29.65 9.99
C ILE A 624 8.24 30.72 10.44
N ILE A 625 8.47 31.99 10.08
CA ILE A 625 7.54 33.09 10.39
C ILE A 625 6.21 32.88 9.67
N PHE A 626 6.21 32.54 8.38
CA PHE A 626 4.99 32.30 7.60
C PHE A 626 4.14 31.16 8.17
N ASP A 627 4.76 30.03 8.53
CA ASP A 627 4.06 28.86 9.04
C ASP A 627 3.44 29.12 10.42
N LEU A 628 4.15 29.83 11.30
CA LEU A 628 3.63 30.19 12.63
C LEU A 628 2.57 31.30 12.58
N SER A 629 2.66 32.21 11.59
CA SER A 629 1.68 33.29 11.39
C SER A 629 0.45 32.86 10.57
N HIS A 630 0.35 31.58 10.17
CA HIS A 630 -0.74 31.14 9.32
C HIS A 630 -2.09 31.13 10.06
N LEU A 631 -3.18 31.41 9.36
CA LEU A 631 -4.52 31.46 9.96
C LEU A 631 -4.89 30.10 10.59
N GLY A 632 -5.14 30.12 11.90
CA GLY A 632 -5.38 28.92 12.72
C GLY A 632 -4.14 28.41 13.46
N VAL A 633 -2.95 28.95 13.19
CA VAL A 633 -1.72 28.69 13.96
C VAL A 633 -1.53 29.74 15.05
N SER A 634 -1.58 31.04 14.72
CA SER A 634 -1.56 32.13 15.73
C SER A 634 -2.29 33.40 15.26
N GLU A 635 -2.37 34.42 16.12
CA GLU A 635 -2.88 35.75 15.76
C GLU A 635 -1.75 36.70 15.30
N ASP A 636 -2.06 37.70 14.46
CA ASP A 636 -1.13 38.58 13.71
C ASP A 636 -0.05 39.32 14.54
N ASN A 637 -0.11 39.31 15.87
CA ASN A 637 0.86 39.94 16.77
C ASN A 637 1.52 38.96 17.77
N GLN A 638 1.22 37.66 17.69
CA GLN A 638 1.73 36.66 18.65
C GLN A 638 3.16 36.23 18.28
N VAL A 639 3.43 35.94 17.00
CA VAL A 639 4.76 35.54 16.49
C VAL A 639 5.81 36.62 16.75
N SER A 640 5.52 37.88 16.43
CA SER A 640 6.44 39.02 16.60
C SER A 640 6.80 39.32 18.05
N ARG A 641 5.97 38.88 19.01
CA ARG A 641 6.22 38.99 20.46
C ARG A 641 6.94 37.79 21.07
N LEU A 642 6.64 36.58 20.59
CA LEU A 642 7.01 35.33 21.26
C LEU A 642 8.11 34.54 20.53
N VAL A 643 8.31 34.75 19.23
CA VAL A 643 9.20 33.91 18.41
C VAL A 643 10.45 34.68 17.99
N THR A 644 11.61 34.20 18.43
CA THR A 644 12.93 34.58 17.91
C THR A 644 13.49 33.41 17.10
N ILE A 645 14.07 33.70 15.94
CA ILE A 645 14.76 32.69 15.11
C ILE A 645 16.25 32.93 15.24
N SER A 646 16.94 31.94 15.82
CA SER A 646 18.35 32.00 16.20
C SER A 646 19.23 31.52 15.05
N LYS A 647 20.45 32.04 14.96
CA LYS A 647 21.43 31.68 13.93
C LYS A 647 22.25 30.44 14.28
N ASP A 648 22.31 30.09 15.56
CA ASP A 648 23.00 28.91 16.07
C ASP A 648 22.24 28.29 17.26
N PRO A 649 22.43 26.99 17.56
CA PRO A 649 21.67 26.32 18.63
C PRO A 649 22.09 26.75 20.04
N TYR A 650 23.27 27.36 20.22
CA TYR A 650 23.73 27.87 21.51
C TYR A 650 23.06 29.22 21.85
N GLU A 651 22.88 30.11 20.86
CA GLU A 651 22.01 31.31 20.99
C GLU A 651 20.58 30.91 21.40
N ALA A 652 20.04 29.86 20.76
CA ALA A 652 18.71 29.37 21.07
C ALA A 652 18.59 28.91 22.54
N CYS A 653 19.62 28.27 23.09
CA CYS A 653 19.61 27.76 24.47
C CYS A 653 20.09 28.75 25.54
N ASP A 654 20.73 29.87 25.18
CA ASP A 654 21.30 30.83 26.15
C ASP A 654 20.21 31.45 27.05
N GLY A 655 20.23 31.19 28.36
CA GLY A 655 19.18 31.59 29.29
C GLY A 655 17.84 30.86 29.11
N ALA A 656 17.77 29.75 28.36
CA ALA A 656 16.56 28.94 28.24
C ALA A 656 16.28 28.11 29.51
N HIS A 657 15.00 27.81 29.77
CA HIS A 657 14.57 26.89 30.83
C HIS A 657 14.53 25.43 30.33
N ALA A 658 14.14 25.26 29.08
CA ALA A 658 14.00 23.97 28.40
C ALA A 658 14.57 24.05 26.98
N LEU A 659 15.12 22.92 26.54
CA LEU A 659 15.51 22.64 25.16
C LEU A 659 14.59 21.52 24.65
N VAL A 660 13.87 21.76 23.56
CA VAL A 660 12.93 20.80 22.96
C VAL A 660 13.45 20.41 21.57
N ILE A 661 13.71 19.12 21.34
CA ILE A 661 14.12 18.61 20.03
C ILE A 661 12.88 18.13 19.28
N CYS A 662 12.55 18.81 18.18
CA CYS A 662 11.39 18.49 17.35
C CYS A 662 11.76 17.85 15.99
N THR A 663 13.04 17.85 15.57
CA THR A 663 13.52 17.21 14.32
C THR A 663 14.86 16.48 14.55
N GLU A 664 15.03 15.30 13.96
CA GLU A 664 16.15 14.38 14.20
C GLU A 664 17.48 14.73 13.48
N TRP A 665 17.82 16.02 13.35
CA TRP A 665 19.08 16.44 12.74
C TRP A 665 20.29 15.86 13.50
N ASP A 666 21.19 15.15 12.79
CA ASP A 666 22.28 14.41 13.45
C ASP A 666 23.22 15.33 14.25
N MET A 667 23.42 16.57 13.78
CA MET A 667 24.23 17.59 14.47
C MET A 667 23.76 17.89 15.91
N PHE A 668 22.52 17.57 16.27
CA PHE A 668 22.03 17.75 17.65
C PHE A 668 22.63 16.73 18.63
N LYS A 669 23.25 15.65 18.15
CA LYS A 669 24.05 14.73 18.99
C LYS A 669 25.43 15.29 19.34
N GLU A 670 25.96 16.18 18.50
CA GLU A 670 27.35 16.64 18.53
C GLU A 670 27.51 18.03 19.19
N LEU A 671 26.46 18.53 19.85
CA LEU A 671 26.48 19.82 20.54
C LEU A 671 27.25 19.74 21.87
N ASP A 672 27.92 20.83 22.22
CA ASP A 672 28.54 21.01 23.53
C ASP A 672 27.44 21.25 24.60
N TYR A 673 26.89 20.14 25.11
CA TYR A 673 25.84 20.15 26.13
C TYR A 673 26.32 20.69 27.49
N GLU A 674 27.62 20.67 27.79
CA GLU A 674 28.15 21.25 29.02
C GLU A 674 28.11 22.78 28.95
N ARG A 675 28.49 23.38 27.81
CA ARG A 675 28.33 24.82 27.52
C ARG A 675 26.86 25.23 27.51
N ILE A 676 25.97 24.43 26.93
CA ILE A 676 24.52 24.67 26.96
C ILE A 676 24.03 24.68 28.41
N HIS A 677 24.38 23.66 29.20
CA HIS A 677 23.97 23.56 30.61
C HIS A 677 24.46 24.74 31.45
N LYS A 678 25.71 25.18 31.26
CA LYS A 678 26.28 26.35 31.96
C LYS A 678 25.46 27.62 31.76
N LYS A 679 24.83 27.80 30.59
CA LYS A 679 24.06 28.99 30.21
C LYS A 679 22.54 28.90 30.40
N MET A 680 21.96 27.70 30.46
CA MET A 680 20.52 27.53 30.73
C MET A 680 20.16 27.89 32.18
N LEU A 681 18.91 28.31 32.41
CA LEU A 681 18.35 28.49 33.74
C LEU A 681 18.13 27.13 34.44
N LYS A 682 18.03 27.12 35.77
CA LYS A 682 17.99 25.89 36.59
C LYS A 682 16.65 25.75 37.32
N PRO A 683 16.05 24.54 37.39
CA PRO A 683 16.46 23.30 36.73
C PRO A 683 16.37 23.41 35.18
N ALA A 684 17.36 22.83 34.49
CA ALA A 684 17.44 22.84 33.04
C ALA A 684 16.85 21.54 32.48
N PHE A 685 15.87 21.66 31.57
CA PHE A 685 15.21 20.51 30.96
C PHE A 685 15.66 20.26 29.52
N ILE A 686 15.70 18.99 29.13
CA ILE A 686 15.80 18.54 27.74
C ILE A 686 14.59 17.65 27.44
N PHE A 687 13.81 17.99 26.41
CA PHE A 687 12.69 17.19 25.93
C PHE A 687 13.02 16.67 24.52
N ASP A 688 13.48 15.42 24.43
CA ASP A 688 13.76 14.77 23.15
C ASP A 688 12.47 14.18 22.55
N GLY A 689 11.96 14.83 21.51
CA GLY A 689 10.78 14.39 20.74
C GLY A 689 11.09 13.43 19.60
N ARG A 690 12.34 12.97 19.44
CA ARG A 690 12.82 12.19 18.29
C ARG A 690 13.67 10.97 18.63
N ARG A 691 14.05 10.76 19.89
CA ARG A 691 14.92 9.67 20.35
C ARG A 691 16.26 9.69 19.61
N VAL A 692 16.89 10.87 19.67
CA VAL A 692 18.17 11.22 19.04
C VAL A 692 19.31 11.27 20.06
N LEU A 693 19.03 11.57 21.32
CA LEU A 693 20.00 11.67 22.43
C LEU A 693 20.10 10.41 23.31
N ASP A 694 19.40 9.32 22.96
CA ASP A 694 19.30 8.07 23.73
C ASP A 694 20.59 7.62 24.43
N ASP A 695 21.70 7.58 23.68
CA ASP A 695 23.01 7.11 24.15
C ASP A 695 23.66 8.08 25.17
N LEU A 696 23.30 9.37 25.12
CA LEU A 696 23.84 10.45 25.95
C LEU A 696 23.05 10.66 27.25
N HIS A 697 21.96 9.94 27.49
CA HIS A 697 21.08 10.12 28.66
C HIS A 697 21.83 10.14 30.00
N ASN A 698 22.84 9.28 30.18
CA ASN A 698 23.61 9.21 31.42
C ASN A 698 24.54 10.42 31.57
N GLU A 699 25.20 10.84 30.50
CA GLU A 699 26.10 11.99 30.48
C GLU A 699 25.35 13.30 30.76
N LEU A 700 24.20 13.48 30.11
CA LEU A 700 23.34 14.66 30.31
C LEU A 700 22.81 14.75 31.75
N GLN A 701 22.51 13.63 32.40
CA GLN A 701 22.15 13.58 33.82
C GLN A 701 23.34 13.89 34.75
N VAL A 702 24.56 13.49 34.39
CA VAL A 702 25.80 13.84 35.14
C VAL A 702 26.14 15.33 34.98
N ILE A 703 25.93 15.90 33.79
CA ILE A 703 26.05 17.35 33.53
C ILE A 703 25.04 18.14 34.38
N GLY A 704 23.84 17.60 34.58
CA GLY A 704 22.82 18.12 35.50
C GLY A 704 21.42 18.35 34.89
N PHE A 705 21.19 17.93 33.65
CA PHE A 705 19.90 18.08 32.97
C PHE A 705 18.83 17.13 33.52
N GLN A 706 17.60 17.64 33.59
CA GLN A 706 16.41 16.80 33.64
C GLN A 706 16.02 16.42 32.20
N ILE A 707 16.56 15.30 31.72
CA ILE A 707 16.25 14.77 30.38
C ILE A 707 14.99 13.89 30.40
N GLU A 708 14.07 14.25 29.52
CA GLU A 708 12.80 13.59 29.27
C GLU A 708 12.67 13.24 27.79
N THR A 709 12.03 12.10 27.49
CA THR A 709 11.90 11.62 26.12
C THR A 709 10.66 10.75 25.91
N ILE A 710 10.24 10.64 24.66
CA ILE A 710 9.07 9.87 24.23
C ILE A 710 9.31 8.37 24.41
N GLY A 711 8.30 7.66 24.93
CA GLY A 711 8.37 6.22 25.11
C GLY A 711 9.31 5.74 26.21
N LYS A 712 9.74 6.63 27.12
CA LYS A 712 10.57 6.29 28.28
C LYS A 712 10.03 6.97 29.53
N LYS A 713 9.77 6.19 30.58
CA LYS A 713 9.25 6.67 31.86
C LYS A 713 10.25 7.62 32.53
N VAL A 714 9.75 8.73 33.08
CA VAL A 714 10.57 9.69 33.85
C VAL A 714 11.17 8.97 35.06
N SER A 715 12.50 9.03 35.18
CA SER A 715 13.19 8.49 36.35
C SER A 715 12.90 9.37 37.56
N ALA A 716 12.01 8.93 38.44
CA ALA A 716 11.64 9.64 39.66
C ALA A 716 12.77 9.72 40.71
N LYS A 717 14.01 9.33 40.35
CA LYS A 717 15.23 9.79 41.03
C LYS A 717 15.34 11.30 40.85
N ARG A 718 14.67 12.06 41.73
CA ARG A 718 14.93 13.49 41.93
C ARG A 718 16.43 13.66 42.10
N ILE A 719 17.09 14.32 41.15
CA ILE A 719 18.43 14.85 41.37
C ILE A 719 18.32 15.70 42.64
N PRO A 720 19.11 15.43 43.69
CA PRO A 720 18.97 16.17 44.95
C PRO A 720 19.15 17.67 44.67
N PHE A 721 18.24 18.49 45.21
CA PHE A 721 18.33 19.94 45.08
C PHE A 721 19.59 20.40 45.80
N ALA A 722 20.59 20.77 45.00
CA ALA A 722 22.00 20.92 45.35
C ALA A 722 22.72 19.61 45.78
N SER A 723 24.01 19.56 45.47
CA SER A 723 24.97 18.72 46.17
C SER A 723 25.01 19.12 47.65
N SER A 724 25.26 18.17 48.55
CA SER A 724 25.38 18.42 49.99
C SER A 724 26.69 19.13 50.35
N CYS A 725 26.80 20.41 50.00
CA CYS A 725 27.59 21.34 50.80
C CYS A 725 26.97 21.40 52.20
N GLU A 726 27.80 21.42 53.24
CA GLU A 726 27.36 21.27 54.63
C GLU A 726 26.45 22.43 55.05
N ILE A 727 25.14 22.16 55.15
CA ILE A 727 24.20 23.09 55.78
C ILE A 727 24.54 23.10 57.28
N PRO A 728 24.93 24.25 57.87
CA PRO A 728 25.17 24.33 59.30
C PRO A 728 23.87 24.00 60.04
N LYS A 729 23.92 23.04 60.97
CA LYS A 729 22.75 22.65 61.77
C LYS A 729 22.31 23.78 62.70
N PHE A 730 21.44 24.67 62.21
CA PHE A 730 20.75 25.64 63.07
C PHE A 730 19.80 24.89 64.02
N SER A 731 20.05 25.00 65.32
CA SER A 731 19.13 24.50 66.33
C SER A 731 17.92 25.42 66.43
N LEU A 732 16.71 24.84 66.43
CA LEU A 732 15.47 25.58 66.69
C LEU A 732 15.28 25.95 68.18
N GLN A 733 16.31 25.76 69.01
CA GLN A 733 16.31 26.08 70.44
C GLN A 733 17.22 27.26 70.81
N ASP A 734 18.05 27.76 69.88
CA ASP A 734 18.94 28.89 70.15
C ASP A 734 18.16 30.22 70.10
N PRO A 735 18.25 31.09 71.14
CA PRO A 735 17.55 32.37 71.15
C PRO A 735 18.09 33.33 70.09
N PRO A 736 17.26 34.19 69.49
CA PRO A 736 17.66 35.03 68.36
C PRO A 736 18.79 35.99 68.73
N VAL A 737 19.94 35.81 68.08
CA VAL A 737 21.12 36.66 68.24
C VAL A 737 20.77 38.11 67.91
N LYS A 738 20.89 39.00 68.90
CA LYS A 738 20.72 40.44 68.71
C LYS A 738 21.78 40.94 67.72
N LYS A 739 21.36 41.27 66.49
CA LYS A 739 22.19 42.06 65.57
C LYS A 739 22.51 43.41 66.23
N PRO A 740 23.76 43.90 66.14
CA PRO A 740 24.05 45.29 66.50
C PRO A 740 23.28 46.23 65.58
N ARG A 741 22.87 47.39 66.09
CA ARG A 741 22.30 48.46 65.25
C ARG A 741 23.41 49.16 64.48
N VAL A 742 23.30 49.13 63.16
CA VAL A 742 23.73 50.18 62.22
C VAL A 742 22.59 50.34 61.24
#